data_AF-A0A2E3RNK4-F1
#
_entry.id   AF-A0A2E3RNK4-F1
#
_cell.length_a   1.000
_cell.length_b   1.000
_cell.length_c   1.000
_cell.angle_alpha   90.00
_cell.angle_beta   90.00
_cell.angle_gamma   90.00
#
_symmetry.space_group_name_H-M   'P 1'
#
loop_
_entity.id
_entity.type
_entity.pdbx_description
1 polymer ?
#
loop_
_entity_poly.entity_id
_entity_poly.type
_entity_poly.pdbx_seq_one_letter_code
_entity_poly.pdbx_strand_id
1 'polypeptide(L)'
;MSRPSRSKKLIRILVPFVLGALLLVLMAPTIASWTFGSPVVAGIIQRQVDGRVSVGATSFGWFSSQEISGILVRDDCDECATSIKADVVVDRSLSSLLLHGLSGTSIDIKYMVTDEIGEDGLPGLVHLFNAPETSPDGSDAAPSQGESGSAGGDSTIPDLDITADGSLSLAAIDGRRYDMSSTMKLSLSTSSTTTVSFTVDAADEGRMTLDAELANAFDSNGRPDLASAGLRCTADASDITIPIGEDVLVLDSMALSIDSTSLGKGASLEMDSDGRYSGGDRSTVSASIDSGGLVGTDGRFRFDTDAVNGTIRASRFPAALLQLAFIDTPIDAQRDFGPAVDLDVTASGIDTRTLAASLSSPRTSIRLSASRDRGGHLIVGDSLELKTGAIADIVASLLETKVSGSSTGMITLDSFSIRLPDDDSIPGIGDVSFKGRLSLDGDLELVDVLETAPVTITDVGLSLESVSLLDSLVVTGSAKVDSTTIDIRQELTGLMSRSGRLSEDWYSRIDGTINLDGITPGTVATFSGQAPSLLEAALPTSSRMLATFAPARPGDGRSGLSASIKLTGSGLDFSCEVQGDPAGTVGLDLSGRYVMRPVLVSMLQDESDDPVQLVSPASLGFRLDRIEIPVSSLGDGSFSPPDITGAIDCSEIMLDRLPSVTGQLRVKDVDLEFSMHEQELSSLQITSTVMDADGSKILKLDASGSITPDEETASRTDAIITADLVSIEGIEELLGTRPGTFVDLLGGRGSINGNIKAIGTDARFDIDLRTPQFDGSLSGTASTAAVELDPTTVNLKIPPANLDRIAEAGAGPGTVGAFKAPMDISASIDGFRVPTALFRNEPFPADQCVFKLALSVSPFTLDLVDAGNYEFTDSTAMLNCDDLSSGIRLDIRSSAAGDHEGTTSLSVRGSATRLIDDDGAIDTSTMRLDLDSVISSFPTPLVDILADTGGKLTSALGATVNATAKAVDLSRDTGTFLADLDSREGSLSVPGMKFIKGIATLEGDAPITGKFALSESMREELLALVNPIFSDLTVGGDLVDLSIPALSMPVDSDWSRLNGLVKFKFGEVQFQTKGVLNRFLKLTGTSQADRFPGTIEPLTINMVDGIVFYDDLVFNVGRYGQGYKYSITSTGRIDLTGKVPMVDRITAKFPAESFANSVKELRQVPPSILNTLSVQVVWSGPLLDEQGRRLPLKEKIELPDLGDILKDPEGVGNLIKGIFDIIEKNR
;
A
#
# COMPACT_ATOMS: atom_id res chain seq x y z
N MET A 1 145.36 35.43 -6.62
CA MET A 1 144.93 36.10 -5.38
C MET A 1 143.54 35.60 -5.00
N SER A 2 143.38 35.24 -3.73
CA SER A 2 142.36 34.37 -3.13
C SER A 2 140.89 34.86 -3.18
N ARG A 3 139.95 33.93 -3.42
CA ARG A 3 138.53 34.06 -3.02
C ARG A 3 138.08 32.79 -2.26
N PRO A 4 137.24 32.91 -1.20
CA PRO A 4 137.01 31.83 -0.23
C PRO A 4 135.81 30.92 -0.58
N SER A 5 135.89 29.67 -0.13
CA SER A 5 134.95 28.57 -0.38
C SER A 5 133.60 28.73 0.33
N ARG A 6 132.50 28.76 -0.45
CA ARG A 6 131.10 28.80 0.03
C ARG A 6 130.48 27.41 0.32
N SER A 7 131.25 26.32 0.41
CA SER A 7 130.69 24.95 0.50
C SER A 7 130.22 24.49 1.89
N LYS A 8 130.44 25.28 2.96
CA LYS A 8 130.03 24.89 4.33
C LYS A 8 128.61 25.32 4.73
N LYS A 9 127.87 26.04 3.88
CA LYS A 9 126.45 26.39 4.13
C LYS A 9 125.46 25.41 3.50
N LEU A 10 125.81 24.69 2.43
CA LEU A 10 124.88 23.75 1.79
C LEU A 10 124.73 22.44 2.59
N ILE A 11 125.81 21.89 3.15
CA ILE A 11 125.76 20.63 3.92
C ILE A 11 124.98 20.78 5.24
N ARG A 12 125.03 21.95 5.89
CA ARG A 12 124.23 22.22 7.11
C ARG A 12 122.73 22.39 6.83
N ILE A 13 122.33 22.61 5.59
CA ILE A 13 120.91 22.62 5.18
C ILE A 13 120.52 21.23 4.64
N LEU A 14 121.41 20.56 3.92
CA LEU A 14 121.12 19.27 3.28
C LEU A 14 121.01 18.11 4.28
N VAL A 15 121.84 18.07 5.33
CA VAL A 15 121.77 17.00 6.34
C VAL A 15 120.44 17.00 7.11
N PRO A 16 119.93 18.11 7.68
CA PRO A 16 118.61 18.10 8.29
C PRO A 16 117.48 17.89 7.26
N PHE A 17 117.68 18.24 5.99
CA PHE A 17 116.69 17.98 4.94
C PHE A 17 116.63 16.49 4.55
N VAL A 18 117.78 15.81 4.44
CA VAL A 18 117.84 14.36 4.14
C VAL A 18 117.43 13.55 5.37
N LEU A 19 117.83 13.94 6.58
CA LEU A 19 117.37 13.29 7.80
C LEU A 19 115.87 13.53 8.01
N GLY A 20 115.38 14.73 7.69
CA GLY A 20 113.97 15.08 7.67
C GLY A 20 113.19 14.29 6.63
N ALA A 21 113.69 14.14 5.41
CA ALA A 21 113.08 13.33 4.36
C ALA A 21 113.08 11.83 4.70
N LEU A 22 114.17 11.31 5.29
CA LEU A 22 114.24 9.92 5.75
C LEU A 22 113.26 9.66 6.90
N LEU A 23 113.16 10.61 7.85
CA LEU A 23 112.16 10.56 8.92
C LEU A 23 110.74 10.63 8.34
N LEU A 24 110.51 11.46 7.32
CA LEU A 24 109.21 11.59 6.66
C LEU A 24 108.84 10.31 5.88
N VAL A 25 109.80 9.62 5.25
CA VAL A 25 109.59 8.31 4.61
C VAL A 25 109.37 7.20 5.64
N LEU A 26 110.11 7.19 6.75
CA LEU A 26 109.91 6.23 7.84
C LEU A 26 108.56 6.45 8.56
N MET A 27 108.13 7.70 8.71
CA MET A 27 106.83 8.06 9.27
C MET A 27 105.70 8.09 8.23
N ALA A 28 105.99 7.87 6.95
CA ALA A 28 104.99 7.93 5.89
C ALA A 28 103.79 7.00 6.13
N PRO A 29 103.95 5.74 6.59
CA PRO A 29 102.81 4.88 6.90
C PRO A 29 102.01 5.41 8.09
N THR A 30 102.67 5.97 9.11
CA THR A 30 102.01 6.58 10.27
C THR A 30 101.22 7.83 9.88
N ILE A 31 101.79 8.68 9.02
CA ILE A 31 101.12 9.88 8.49
C ILE A 31 99.97 9.50 7.55
N ALA A 32 100.17 8.51 6.68
CA ALA A 32 99.12 7.98 5.83
C ALA A 32 97.97 7.41 6.67
N SER A 33 98.27 6.61 7.70
CA SER A 33 97.29 6.02 8.62
C SER A 33 96.47 7.06 9.37
N TRP A 34 97.09 8.15 9.83
CA TRP A 34 96.42 9.17 10.64
C TRP A 34 95.64 10.22 9.84
N THR A 35 96.15 10.63 8.68
CA THR A 35 95.65 11.85 8.01
C THR A 35 94.91 11.58 6.71
N PHE A 36 95.24 10.51 5.99
CA PHE A 36 94.74 10.29 4.63
C PHE A 36 94.07 8.93 4.43
N GLY A 37 94.37 7.94 5.25
CA GLY A 37 93.92 6.55 5.08
C GLY A 37 92.40 6.41 5.14
N SER A 38 91.78 6.76 6.28
CA SER A 38 90.33 6.61 6.45
C SER A 38 89.51 7.38 5.40
N PRO A 39 89.79 8.67 5.08
CA PRO A 39 89.01 9.40 4.07
C PRO A 39 89.18 8.87 2.65
N VAL A 40 90.39 8.40 2.28
CA VAL A 40 90.63 7.85 0.94
C VAL A 40 89.93 6.51 0.78
N VAL A 41 90.03 5.62 1.78
CA VAL A 41 89.35 4.32 1.76
C VAL A 41 87.84 4.52 1.77
N ALA A 42 87.32 5.36 2.66
CA ALA A 42 85.89 5.70 2.68
C ALA A 42 85.43 6.24 1.33
N GLY A 43 86.18 7.17 0.73
CA GLY A 43 85.84 7.77 -0.57
C GLY A 43 85.97 6.83 -1.78
N ILE A 44 86.69 5.72 -1.68
CA ILE A 44 86.72 4.67 -2.71
C ILE A 44 85.50 3.77 -2.57
N ILE A 45 85.21 3.31 -1.34
CA ILE A 45 84.05 2.45 -1.05
C ILE A 45 82.75 3.21 -1.33
N GLN A 46 82.64 4.46 -0.88
CA GLN A 46 81.47 5.34 -1.09
C GLN A 46 81.08 5.51 -2.57
N ARG A 47 82.00 5.32 -3.52
CA ARG A 47 81.68 5.40 -4.96
C ARG A 47 81.05 4.12 -5.51
N GLN A 48 81.04 3.06 -4.73
CA GLN A 48 80.61 1.72 -5.13
C GLN A 48 79.36 1.26 -4.37
N VAL A 49 78.89 2.03 -3.39
CA VAL A 49 77.70 1.72 -2.58
C VAL A 49 76.85 2.97 -2.39
N ASP A 50 75.53 2.80 -2.42
CA ASP A 50 74.56 3.88 -2.20
C ASP A 50 74.22 4.00 -0.71
N GLY A 51 75.14 4.59 0.06
CA GLY A 51 74.97 4.78 1.50
C GLY A 51 76.21 5.39 2.14
N ARG A 52 76.14 5.82 3.41
CA ARG A 52 77.28 6.46 4.09
C ARG A 52 78.31 5.45 4.53
N VAL A 53 79.51 5.60 4.00
CA VAL A 53 80.69 4.84 4.42
C VAL A 53 81.50 5.64 5.42
N SER A 54 81.76 5.03 6.58
CA SER A 54 82.76 5.51 7.53
C SER A 54 83.81 4.45 7.80
N VAL A 55 85.06 4.87 8.01
CA VAL A 55 86.18 3.98 8.29
C VAL A 55 86.81 4.41 9.61
N GLY A 56 86.72 3.55 10.62
CA GLY A 56 87.16 3.84 11.98
C GLY A 56 88.64 4.13 12.08
N ALA A 57 89.49 3.18 11.69
CA ALA A 57 90.94 3.35 11.69
C ALA A 57 91.59 2.58 10.54
N THR A 58 92.69 3.15 10.03
CA THR A 58 93.59 2.47 9.09
C THR A 58 94.96 2.35 9.74
N SER A 59 95.56 1.17 9.68
CA SER A 59 96.90 0.89 10.19
C SER A 59 97.76 0.40 9.04
N PHE A 60 98.63 1.27 8.55
CA PHE A 60 99.62 0.95 7.54
C PHE A 60 101.01 0.84 8.17
N GLY A 61 101.68 -0.28 7.92
CA GLY A 61 103.05 -0.50 8.39
C GLY A 61 103.98 -0.96 7.28
N TRP A 62 105.20 -0.41 7.25
CA TRP A 62 106.24 -0.83 6.30
C TRP A 62 106.55 -2.33 6.37
N PHE A 63 106.43 -2.93 7.56
CA PHE A 63 106.81 -4.31 7.85
C PHE A 63 105.76 -5.12 8.62
N SER A 64 104.56 -4.57 8.91
CA SER A 64 103.43 -5.27 9.54
C SER A 64 102.31 -5.52 8.53
N SER A 65 101.32 -6.35 8.86
CA SER A 65 100.06 -6.41 8.10
C SER A 65 99.41 -5.04 7.98
N GLN A 66 98.61 -4.84 6.93
CA GLN A 66 97.76 -3.66 6.81
C GLN A 66 96.38 -4.01 7.36
N GLU A 67 95.84 -3.15 8.21
CA GLU A 67 94.53 -3.36 8.83
C GLU A 67 93.64 -2.15 8.57
N ILE A 68 92.42 -2.40 8.10
CA ILE A 68 91.36 -1.41 7.96
C ILE A 68 90.24 -1.86 8.89
N SER A 69 90.14 -1.22 10.05
CA SER A 69 89.17 -1.59 11.08
C SER A 69 88.02 -0.58 11.16
N GLY A 70 86.82 -1.08 11.45
CA GLY A 70 85.62 -0.29 11.64
C GLY A 70 85.10 0.33 10.35
N ILE A 71 85.13 -0.40 9.23
CA ILE A 71 84.37 -0.03 8.05
C ILE A 71 82.90 -0.17 8.43
N LEU A 72 82.14 0.91 8.36
CA LEU A 72 80.69 0.92 8.59
C LEU A 72 80.05 1.52 7.35
N VAL A 73 79.35 0.69 6.59
CA VAL A 73 78.46 1.11 5.51
C VAL A 73 77.05 1.13 6.07
N ARG A 74 76.36 2.27 5.98
CA ARG A 74 74.97 2.41 6.43
C ARG A 74 74.14 2.93 5.26
N ASP A 75 72.96 2.36 5.08
CA ASP A 75 71.99 2.88 4.12
C ASP A 75 71.59 4.34 4.49
N ASP A 76 71.33 5.16 3.48
CA ASP A 76 70.84 6.54 3.63
C ASP A 76 69.30 6.61 3.74
N CYS A 77 68.57 5.50 3.64
CA CYS A 77 67.15 5.46 3.97
C CYS A 77 66.91 5.80 5.47
N ASP A 78 66.10 6.82 5.74
CA ASP A 78 65.81 7.29 7.11
C ASP A 78 65.05 6.23 7.96
N GLU A 79 64.49 5.19 7.32
CA GLU A 79 63.63 4.19 7.95
C GLU A 79 64.25 2.77 8.04
N CYS A 80 65.21 2.39 7.19
CA CYS A 80 65.81 1.05 7.26
C CYS A 80 67.13 1.05 8.06
N ALA A 81 67.24 0.15 9.04
CA ALA A 81 68.40 0.07 9.95
C ALA A 81 69.60 -0.71 9.37
N THR A 82 69.77 -0.78 8.05
CA THR A 82 70.81 -1.60 7.42
C THR A 82 72.20 -1.04 7.66
N SER A 83 73.09 -1.86 8.23
CA SER A 83 74.49 -1.52 8.43
C SER A 83 75.41 -2.73 8.25
N ILE A 84 76.47 -2.54 7.46
CA ILE A 84 77.55 -3.50 7.27
C ILE A 84 78.75 -2.99 8.05
N LYS A 85 79.18 -3.74 9.06
CA LYS A 85 80.45 -3.54 9.75
C LYS A 85 81.48 -4.50 9.20
N ALA A 86 82.65 -4.03 8.79
CA ALA A 86 83.72 -4.89 8.33
C ALA A 86 85.09 -4.44 8.85
N ASP A 87 85.93 -5.42 9.15
CA ASP A 87 87.35 -5.28 9.42
C ASP A 87 88.11 -6.07 8.35
N VAL A 88 89.05 -5.43 7.68
CA VAL A 88 89.85 -6.03 6.61
C VAL A 88 91.30 -6.10 7.06
N VAL A 89 91.86 -7.32 7.11
CA VAL A 89 93.26 -7.57 7.40
C VAL A 89 93.94 -8.11 6.14
N VAL A 90 94.95 -7.38 5.67
CA VAL A 90 95.82 -7.81 4.58
C VAL A 90 97.11 -8.31 5.18
N ASP A 91 97.39 -9.61 5.04
CA ASP A 91 98.49 -10.32 5.71
C ASP A 91 99.90 -9.95 5.20
N ARG A 92 100.02 -8.82 4.48
CA ARG A 92 101.25 -8.35 3.86
C ARG A 92 101.58 -6.92 4.26
N SER A 93 102.89 -6.64 4.25
CA SER A 93 103.41 -5.32 4.59
C SER A 93 103.46 -4.36 3.41
N LEU A 94 103.41 -3.06 3.69
CA LEU A 94 103.41 -2.01 2.64
C LEU A 94 104.63 -2.12 1.72
N SER A 95 105.79 -2.51 2.25
CA SER A 95 106.99 -2.76 1.44
C SER A 95 106.84 -3.97 0.52
N SER A 96 106.18 -5.03 1.01
CA SER A 96 105.91 -6.22 0.19
C SER A 96 104.88 -5.93 -0.90
N LEU A 97 103.84 -5.13 -0.61
CA LEU A 97 102.82 -4.69 -1.58
C LEU A 97 103.43 -3.81 -2.67
N LEU A 98 104.32 -2.87 -2.31
CA LEU A 98 105.02 -2.01 -3.27
C LEU A 98 105.98 -2.78 -4.19
N LEU A 99 106.59 -3.87 -3.71
CA LEU A 99 107.60 -4.61 -4.45
C LEU A 99 107.05 -5.81 -5.23
N HIS A 100 106.01 -6.49 -4.73
CA HIS A 100 105.50 -7.75 -5.28
C HIS A 100 104.02 -7.69 -5.71
N GLY A 101 103.38 -6.53 -5.60
CA GLY A 101 101.94 -6.38 -5.86
C GLY A 101 101.09 -7.24 -4.92
N LEU A 102 99.89 -7.59 -5.36
CA LEU A 102 98.92 -8.38 -4.58
C LEU A 102 99.13 -9.91 -4.68
N SER A 103 100.14 -10.38 -5.44
CA SER A 103 100.36 -11.82 -5.69
C SER A 103 100.63 -12.65 -4.42
N GLY A 104 99.76 -13.65 -4.19
CA GLY A 104 99.86 -14.57 -3.03
C GLY A 104 99.55 -13.90 -1.70
N THR A 105 98.60 -12.97 -1.70
CA THR A 105 98.14 -12.25 -0.49
C THR A 105 96.83 -12.86 -0.03
N SER A 106 96.75 -13.22 1.26
CA SER A 106 95.49 -13.56 1.92
C SER A 106 94.84 -12.26 2.41
N ILE A 107 93.57 -12.07 2.12
CA ILE A 107 92.75 -11.00 2.71
C ILE A 107 91.72 -11.66 3.61
N ASP A 108 91.84 -11.42 4.91
CA ASP A 108 90.82 -11.82 5.89
C ASP A 108 89.86 -10.66 6.11
N ILE A 109 88.57 -10.90 5.84
CA ILE A 109 87.50 -9.94 6.06
C ILE A 109 86.62 -10.48 7.19
N LYS A 110 86.57 -9.77 8.32
CA LYS A 110 85.56 -10.05 9.36
C LYS A 110 84.41 -9.09 9.19
N TYR A 111 83.19 -9.58 9.06
CA TYR A 111 82.04 -8.68 8.88
C TYR A 111 80.86 -9.01 9.77
N MET A 112 80.02 -8.02 10.03
CA MET A 112 78.74 -8.16 10.69
C MET A 112 77.74 -7.32 9.90
N VAL A 113 76.79 -7.98 9.27
CA VAL A 113 75.68 -7.32 8.60
C VAL A 113 74.51 -7.30 9.58
N THR A 114 73.96 -6.13 9.83
CA THR A 114 72.65 -5.96 10.45
C THR A 114 71.74 -5.41 9.37
N ASP A 115 70.69 -6.13 9.02
CA ASP A 115 69.75 -5.74 7.98
C ASP A 115 68.32 -5.80 8.49
N GLU A 116 67.45 -4.98 7.92
CA GLU A 116 66.03 -4.93 8.23
C GLU A 116 65.27 -5.12 6.91
N ILE A 117 64.23 -5.94 6.94
CA ILE A 117 63.37 -6.14 5.77
C ILE A 117 62.45 -4.92 5.69
N GLY A 118 62.53 -4.17 4.58
CA GLY A 118 61.69 -3.00 4.35
C GLY A 118 60.22 -3.36 4.15
N GLU A 119 59.33 -2.36 4.17
CA GLU A 119 57.89 -2.56 3.90
C GLU A 119 57.61 -3.16 2.50
N ASP A 120 58.56 -3.00 1.58
CA ASP A 120 58.56 -3.61 0.24
C ASP A 120 58.90 -5.11 0.25
N GLY A 121 59.20 -5.68 1.42
CA GLY A 121 59.60 -7.08 1.60
C GLY A 121 61.03 -7.38 1.14
N LEU A 122 61.80 -6.37 0.72
CA LEU A 122 63.19 -6.55 0.30
C LEU A 122 64.15 -6.28 1.48
N PRO A 123 65.25 -7.04 1.60
CA PRO A 123 66.31 -6.71 2.55
C PRO A 123 66.93 -5.36 2.18
N GLY A 124 67.16 -4.48 3.15
CA GLY A 124 67.82 -3.19 2.91
C GLY A 124 69.23 -3.31 2.30
N LEU A 125 69.86 -4.48 2.40
CA LEU A 125 71.10 -4.77 1.68
C LEU A 125 70.95 -4.67 0.15
N VAL A 126 69.77 -4.94 -0.40
CA VAL A 126 69.50 -4.82 -1.85
C VAL A 126 69.53 -3.35 -2.28
N HIS A 127 68.99 -2.44 -1.46
CA HIS A 127 68.99 -1.00 -1.72
C HIS A 127 70.42 -0.44 -1.72
N LEU A 128 71.28 -0.90 -0.81
CA LEU A 128 72.71 -0.52 -0.74
C LEU A 128 73.51 -0.80 -2.03
N PHE A 129 73.13 -1.82 -2.82
CA PHE A 129 73.85 -2.23 -4.04
C PHE A 129 73.24 -1.70 -5.34
N ASN A 130 72.04 -1.14 -5.30
CA ASN A 130 71.40 -0.51 -6.46
C ASN A 130 71.91 0.93 -6.61
N ALA A 131 73.14 1.10 -7.07
CA ALA A 131 73.71 2.43 -7.30
C ALA A 131 72.78 3.24 -8.24
N PRO A 132 72.32 4.44 -7.85
CA PRO A 132 71.47 5.25 -8.68
C PRO A 132 72.22 5.61 -9.95
N GLU A 133 71.51 5.60 -11.09
CA GLU A 133 72.00 6.23 -12.30
C GLU A 133 72.17 7.71 -12.01
N THR A 134 73.35 8.11 -11.54
CA THR A 134 73.77 9.51 -11.62
C THR A 134 73.96 9.80 -13.09
N SER A 135 72.86 10.07 -13.79
CA SER A 135 72.88 10.88 -14.99
C SER A 135 73.57 12.18 -14.59
N PRO A 136 74.74 12.51 -15.16
CA PRO A 136 75.42 13.75 -14.85
C PRO A 136 74.60 14.88 -15.46
N ASP A 137 73.65 15.41 -14.68
CA ASP A 137 72.81 16.51 -15.10
C ASP A 137 73.63 17.82 -15.07
N GLY A 138 73.89 18.35 -16.26
CA GLY A 138 74.17 19.75 -16.56
C GLY A 138 75.17 20.54 -15.70
N SER A 139 76.45 20.52 -16.09
CA SER A 139 77.28 21.74 -16.00
C SER A 139 78.24 21.80 -17.18
N ASP A 140 77.92 22.70 -18.13
CA ASP A 140 78.76 23.11 -19.24
C ASP A 140 80.12 23.65 -18.75
N ALA A 141 81.12 22.79 -18.70
CA ALA A 141 82.53 23.19 -18.74
C ALA A 141 83.31 22.19 -19.60
N ALA A 142 83.63 22.62 -20.82
CA ALA A 142 84.40 21.85 -21.79
C ALA A 142 85.70 21.29 -21.17
N PRO A 143 85.91 19.97 -21.13
CA PRO A 143 87.22 19.41 -20.84
C PRO A 143 88.07 19.46 -22.10
N SER A 144 89.20 20.13 -21.98
CA SER A 144 90.31 20.07 -22.92
C SER A 144 90.76 18.62 -23.14
N GLN A 145 90.95 18.23 -24.39
CA GLN A 145 91.66 17.01 -24.80
C GLN A 145 93.00 16.89 -24.07
N GLY A 146 93.08 16.00 -23.09
CA GLY A 146 94.32 15.46 -22.55
C GLY A 146 94.50 14.05 -23.09
N GLU A 147 95.51 13.84 -23.92
CA GLU A 147 95.98 12.52 -24.36
C GLU A 147 96.25 11.65 -23.12
N SER A 148 95.38 10.66 -22.89
CA SER A 148 95.67 9.58 -21.95
C SER A 148 96.55 8.55 -22.68
N GLY A 149 97.84 8.55 -22.35
CA GLY A 149 98.79 7.58 -22.86
C GLY A 149 98.37 6.17 -22.48
N SER A 150 98.13 5.33 -23.49
CA SER A 150 97.97 3.89 -23.38
C SER A 150 99.25 3.26 -22.81
N ALA A 151 99.34 3.11 -21.49
CA ALA A 151 100.27 2.19 -20.86
C ALA A 151 99.70 0.76 -20.98
N GLY A 152 100.05 0.08 -22.07
CA GLY A 152 99.81 -1.35 -22.24
C GLY A 152 100.71 -2.14 -21.29
N GLY A 153 100.21 -2.36 -20.07
CA GLY A 153 100.73 -3.35 -19.15
C GLY A 153 99.72 -4.49 -19.09
N ASP A 154 100.14 -5.67 -19.55
CA ASP A 154 99.41 -6.94 -19.44
C ASP A 154 99.23 -7.27 -17.95
N SER A 155 98.12 -6.78 -17.38
CA SER A 155 97.81 -6.88 -15.96
C SER A 155 97.15 -8.23 -15.70
N THR A 156 97.96 -9.28 -15.60
CA THR A 156 97.50 -10.55 -15.04
C THR A 156 97.04 -10.31 -13.60
N ILE A 157 95.76 -10.55 -13.33
CA ILE A 157 95.21 -10.48 -11.97
C ILE A 157 95.96 -11.53 -11.12
N PRO A 158 96.63 -11.15 -10.03
CA PRO A 158 97.30 -12.11 -9.15
C PRO A 158 96.31 -13.03 -8.43
N ASP A 159 96.72 -14.28 -8.12
CA ASP A 159 95.98 -15.17 -7.20
C ASP A 159 95.76 -14.46 -5.86
N LEU A 160 94.48 -14.30 -5.51
CA LEU A 160 94.00 -13.58 -4.34
C LEU A 160 93.00 -14.48 -3.60
N ASP A 161 93.40 -14.99 -2.43
CA ASP A 161 92.51 -15.78 -1.58
C ASP A 161 91.84 -14.82 -0.57
N ILE A 162 90.52 -14.72 -0.61
CA ILE A 162 89.75 -13.83 0.27
C ILE A 162 88.88 -14.68 1.19
N THR A 163 89.23 -14.79 2.48
CA THR A 163 88.35 -15.47 3.43
C THR A 163 87.50 -14.43 4.16
N ALA A 164 86.18 -14.60 4.18
CA ALA A 164 85.24 -13.63 4.74
C ALA A 164 84.35 -14.26 5.82
N ASP A 165 84.76 -14.20 7.09
CA ASP A 165 83.97 -14.75 8.19
C ASP A 165 83.07 -13.66 8.81
N GLY A 166 81.76 -13.88 8.86
CA GLY A 166 80.86 -12.87 9.42
C GLY A 166 79.53 -13.39 9.93
N SER A 167 78.80 -12.56 10.67
CA SER A 167 77.44 -12.87 11.14
C SER A 167 76.42 -11.96 10.47
N LEU A 168 75.23 -12.49 10.19
CA LEU A 168 74.10 -11.75 9.63
C LEU A 168 72.97 -11.72 10.67
N SER A 169 72.57 -10.54 11.12
CA SER A 169 71.39 -10.37 11.97
C SER A 169 70.31 -9.68 11.16
N LEU A 170 69.18 -10.36 10.96
CA LEU A 170 68.03 -9.85 10.20
C LEU A 170 66.91 -9.49 11.18
N ALA A 171 66.43 -8.25 11.15
CA ALA A 171 65.22 -7.85 11.86
C ALA A 171 64.02 -7.90 10.91
N ALA A 172 62.94 -8.58 11.32
CA ALA A 172 61.67 -8.55 10.59
C ALA A 172 60.82 -7.34 10.99
N ILE A 173 59.88 -7.00 10.10
CA ILE A 173 58.95 -5.86 10.20
C ILE A 173 58.12 -5.91 11.51
N ASP A 174 57.91 -7.09 12.10
CA ASP A 174 57.18 -7.28 13.37
C ASP A 174 58.04 -7.05 14.64
N GLY A 175 59.31 -6.67 14.46
CA GLY A 175 60.28 -6.44 15.54
C GLY A 175 60.95 -7.71 16.07
N ARG A 176 60.67 -8.89 15.50
CA ARG A 176 61.44 -10.11 15.81
C ARG A 176 62.82 -10.04 15.16
N ARG A 177 63.85 -10.42 15.94
CA ARG A 177 65.24 -10.49 15.46
C ARG A 177 65.64 -11.94 15.24
N TYR A 178 66.14 -12.20 14.04
CA TYR A 178 66.68 -13.47 13.61
C TYR A 178 68.19 -13.35 13.56
N ASP A 179 68.86 -13.86 14.59
CA ASP A 179 70.31 -13.90 14.66
C ASP A 179 70.80 -15.14 13.89
N MET A 180 71.30 -14.91 12.67
CA MET A 180 71.80 -15.97 11.81
C MET A 180 73.33 -16.00 11.85
N SER A 181 73.89 -17.14 12.24
CA SER A 181 75.32 -17.37 12.06
C SER A 181 75.55 -17.77 10.61
N SER A 182 76.26 -16.91 9.85
CA SER A 182 76.66 -17.25 8.49
C SER A 182 78.16 -17.55 8.44
N THR A 183 78.57 -18.32 7.45
CA THR A 183 79.98 -18.46 7.09
C THR A 183 80.03 -18.35 5.58
N MET A 184 80.70 -17.30 5.08
CA MET A 184 80.87 -17.07 3.65
C MET A 184 82.31 -17.34 3.26
N LYS A 185 82.53 -18.38 2.47
CA LYS A 185 83.86 -18.64 1.89
C LYS A 185 83.85 -18.21 0.43
N LEU A 186 84.63 -17.17 0.12
CA LEU A 186 84.80 -16.60 -1.22
C LEU A 186 86.19 -16.95 -1.77
N SER A 187 86.32 -18.01 -2.55
CA SER A 187 87.61 -18.34 -3.17
C SER A 187 87.67 -17.80 -4.61
N LEU A 188 88.49 -16.76 -4.83
CA LEU A 188 88.82 -16.21 -6.14
C LEU A 188 90.11 -16.87 -6.66
N SER A 189 90.00 -17.75 -7.67
CA SER A 189 91.16 -18.38 -8.28
C SER A 189 91.50 -17.73 -9.63
N THR A 190 92.77 -17.61 -9.99
CA THR A 190 93.16 -17.17 -11.35
C THR A 190 92.77 -18.18 -12.45
N SER A 191 92.30 -19.37 -12.08
CA SER A 191 91.80 -20.40 -12.99
C SER A 191 90.38 -20.15 -13.54
N SER A 192 89.99 -18.89 -13.77
CA SER A 192 88.71 -18.47 -14.38
C SER A 192 87.43 -18.84 -13.61
N THR A 193 87.52 -19.37 -12.38
CA THR A 193 86.35 -19.77 -11.57
C THR A 193 86.39 -19.07 -10.20
N THR A 194 85.31 -18.36 -9.89
CA THR A 194 85.03 -17.78 -8.58
C THR A 194 84.01 -18.67 -7.90
N THR A 195 84.36 -19.25 -6.74
CA THR A 195 83.42 -20.05 -5.94
C THR A 195 83.03 -19.27 -4.69
N VAL A 196 81.73 -19.15 -4.47
CA VAL A 196 81.09 -18.55 -3.30
C VAL A 196 80.30 -19.66 -2.62
N SER A 197 80.72 -20.07 -1.43
CA SER A 197 79.93 -20.98 -0.60
C SER A 197 79.47 -20.22 0.63
N PHE A 198 78.18 -20.25 0.89
CA PHE A 198 77.51 -19.51 1.95
C PHE A 198 76.65 -20.49 2.74
N THR A 199 77.04 -20.77 3.98
CA THR A 199 76.22 -21.57 4.89
C THR A 199 75.65 -20.66 5.96
N VAL A 200 74.35 -20.76 6.20
CA VAL A 200 73.65 -20.09 7.29
C VAL A 200 73.01 -21.14 8.19
N ASP A 201 73.44 -21.16 9.45
CA ASP A 201 72.78 -21.92 10.50
C ASP A 201 72.07 -20.92 11.43
N ALA A 202 70.74 -20.98 11.48
CA ALA A 202 69.94 -20.29 12.47
C ALA A 202 69.67 -21.26 13.62
N ALA A 203 70.15 -20.94 14.82
CA ALA A 203 70.28 -21.90 15.93
C ALA A 203 68.98 -22.61 16.34
N ASP A 204 67.81 -21.99 16.08
CA ASP A 204 66.49 -22.53 16.41
C ASP A 204 65.48 -22.49 15.25
N GLU A 205 65.89 -22.09 14.03
CA GLU A 205 64.97 -21.72 12.94
C GLU A 205 65.38 -22.25 11.55
N GLY A 206 66.19 -23.30 11.52
CA GLY A 206 66.54 -24.02 10.31
C GLY A 206 67.92 -23.72 9.75
N ARG A 207 68.24 -24.40 8.65
CA ARG A 207 69.55 -24.34 7.99
C ARG A 207 69.37 -24.02 6.52
N MET A 208 70.20 -23.11 6.00
CA MET A 208 70.31 -22.81 4.57
C MET A 208 71.76 -22.95 4.11
N THR A 209 72.01 -23.64 3.01
CA THR A 209 73.30 -23.71 2.33
C THR A 209 73.13 -23.22 0.90
N LEU A 210 73.97 -22.29 0.47
CA LEU A 210 74.01 -21.74 -0.87
C LEU A 210 75.44 -21.92 -1.41
N ASP A 211 75.60 -22.74 -2.44
CA ASP A 211 76.86 -22.94 -3.14
C ASP A 211 76.73 -22.37 -4.55
N ALA A 212 77.47 -21.31 -4.86
CA ALA A 212 77.49 -20.64 -6.15
C ALA A 212 78.89 -20.65 -6.77
N GLU A 213 79.00 -21.14 -7.99
CA GLU A 213 80.21 -21.12 -8.81
C GLU A 213 79.97 -20.22 -10.02
N LEU A 214 80.76 -19.15 -10.14
CA LEU A 214 80.77 -18.24 -11.27
C LEU A 214 82.05 -18.48 -12.10
N ALA A 215 81.90 -19.18 -13.22
CA ALA A 215 82.96 -19.43 -14.19
C ALA A 215 83.04 -18.28 -15.20
N ASN A 216 84.23 -17.96 -15.70
CA ASN A 216 84.48 -16.92 -16.71
C ASN A 216 83.94 -15.52 -16.34
N ALA A 217 83.91 -15.18 -15.05
CA ALA A 217 83.42 -13.88 -14.57
C ALA A 217 84.23 -12.67 -15.09
N PHE A 218 85.44 -12.91 -15.59
CA PHE A 218 86.36 -11.90 -16.08
C PHE A 218 86.86 -12.27 -17.48
N ASP A 219 87.00 -11.27 -18.35
CA ASP A 219 87.58 -11.41 -19.67
C ASP A 219 89.10 -11.64 -19.61
N SER A 220 89.73 -11.88 -20.77
CA SER A 220 91.18 -12.07 -20.87
C SER A 220 92.03 -10.87 -20.43
N ASN A 221 91.42 -9.70 -20.23
CA ASN A 221 92.07 -8.49 -19.75
C ASN A 221 91.80 -8.24 -18.24
N GLY A 222 91.14 -9.18 -17.56
CA GLY A 222 90.76 -9.05 -16.16
C GLY A 222 89.60 -8.08 -15.91
N ARG A 223 88.82 -7.72 -16.94
CA ARG A 223 87.61 -6.91 -16.78
C ARG A 223 86.41 -7.82 -16.49
N PRO A 224 85.49 -7.45 -15.59
CA PRO A 224 84.26 -8.21 -15.39
C PRO A 224 83.50 -8.35 -16.71
N ASP A 225 83.18 -9.59 -17.10
CA ASP A 225 82.36 -9.91 -18.28
C ASP A 225 81.25 -10.87 -17.87
N LEU A 226 80.29 -10.33 -17.13
CA LEU A 226 79.18 -11.10 -16.58
C LEU A 226 78.32 -11.74 -17.68
N ALA A 227 78.26 -11.17 -18.89
CA ALA A 227 77.48 -11.74 -19.99
C ALA A 227 78.05 -13.09 -20.47
N SER A 228 79.38 -13.26 -20.46
CA SER A 228 80.01 -14.55 -20.81
C SER A 228 80.21 -15.49 -19.63
N ALA A 229 79.99 -15.00 -18.40
CA ALA A 229 80.15 -15.78 -17.18
C ALA A 229 79.12 -16.93 -17.10
N GLY A 230 79.56 -18.14 -16.78
CA GLY A 230 78.69 -19.24 -16.41
C GLY A 230 78.40 -19.21 -14.92
N LEU A 231 77.18 -19.56 -14.52
CA LEU A 231 76.74 -19.62 -13.12
C LEU A 231 76.21 -21.00 -12.81
N ARG A 232 76.72 -21.65 -11.77
CA ARG A 232 76.12 -22.83 -11.17
C ARG A 232 75.85 -22.54 -9.70
N CYS A 233 74.59 -22.39 -9.33
CA CYS A 233 74.17 -22.09 -7.97
C CYS A 233 73.26 -23.21 -7.46
N THR A 234 73.52 -23.75 -6.29
CA THR A 234 72.61 -24.67 -5.59
C THR A 234 72.31 -24.10 -4.21
N ALA A 235 71.03 -24.00 -3.85
CA ALA A 235 70.59 -23.61 -2.52
C ALA A 235 69.74 -24.73 -1.92
N ASP A 236 70.12 -25.23 -0.76
CA ASP A 236 69.33 -26.15 0.05
C ASP A 236 68.92 -25.45 1.35
N ALA A 237 67.66 -25.61 1.72
CA ALA A 237 67.07 -25.04 2.92
C ALA A 237 66.23 -26.10 3.62
N SER A 238 66.29 -26.18 4.95
CA SER A 238 65.49 -27.10 5.76
C SER A 238 65.05 -26.47 7.07
N ASP A 239 63.79 -26.69 7.43
CA ASP A 239 63.15 -26.20 8.66
C ASP A 239 63.18 -24.66 8.81
N ILE A 240 63.16 -23.92 7.69
CA ILE A 240 63.26 -22.46 7.70
C ILE A 240 61.91 -21.83 8.01
N THR A 241 61.88 -20.92 8.98
CA THR A 241 60.66 -20.18 9.34
C THR A 241 60.71 -18.76 8.76
N ILE A 242 59.80 -18.43 7.84
CA ILE A 242 59.69 -17.14 7.17
C ILE A 242 58.42 -16.43 7.65
N PRO A 243 58.51 -15.26 8.31
CA PRO A 243 57.33 -14.47 8.65
C PRO A 243 56.73 -13.83 7.39
N ILE A 244 55.41 -13.88 7.24
CA ILE A 244 54.65 -13.25 6.15
C ILE A 244 53.47 -12.51 6.78
N GLY A 245 53.65 -11.22 7.06
CA GLY A 245 52.71 -10.44 7.86
C GLY A 245 52.67 -10.92 9.32
N GLU A 246 51.47 -11.15 9.86
CA GLU A 246 51.29 -11.75 11.20
C GLU A 246 51.43 -13.29 11.21
N ASP A 247 51.52 -13.89 10.03
CA ASP A 247 51.54 -15.32 9.80
C ASP A 247 52.95 -15.86 9.53
N VAL A 248 53.10 -17.18 9.53
CA VAL A 248 54.41 -17.84 9.47
C VAL A 248 54.43 -18.95 8.42
N LEU A 249 55.31 -18.86 7.44
CA LEU A 249 55.61 -19.92 6.47
C LEU A 249 56.81 -20.75 6.97
N VAL A 250 56.59 -22.01 7.32
CA VAL A 250 57.65 -22.97 7.64
C VAL A 250 58.00 -23.76 6.39
N LEU A 251 59.17 -23.55 5.82
CA LEU A 251 59.74 -24.38 4.75
C LEU A 251 60.36 -25.63 5.38
N ASP A 252 59.68 -26.77 5.26
CA ASP A 252 60.17 -28.08 5.70
C ASP A 252 61.47 -28.44 4.92
N SER A 253 61.46 -28.20 3.59
CA SER A 253 62.64 -28.33 2.74
C SER A 253 62.53 -27.49 1.48
N MET A 254 63.64 -27.00 0.95
CA MET A 254 63.73 -26.35 -0.36
C MET A 254 65.08 -26.72 -0.99
N ALA A 255 65.05 -27.15 -2.25
CA ALA A 255 66.21 -27.33 -3.09
C ALA A 255 66.04 -26.44 -4.32
N LEU A 256 67.01 -25.58 -4.60
CA LEU A 256 67.06 -24.66 -5.73
C LEU A 256 68.36 -24.91 -6.47
N SER A 257 68.32 -25.01 -7.80
CA SER A 257 69.48 -25.13 -8.66
C SER A 257 69.34 -24.16 -9.82
N ILE A 258 70.32 -23.30 -10.02
CA ILE A 258 70.43 -22.39 -11.17
C ILE A 258 71.69 -22.79 -11.94
N ASP A 259 71.53 -23.19 -13.21
CA ASP A 259 72.64 -23.54 -14.10
C ASP A 259 72.60 -22.65 -15.35
N SER A 260 73.71 -21.98 -15.62
CA SER A 260 73.92 -21.15 -16.79
C SER A 260 75.34 -21.38 -17.31
N THR A 261 75.44 -21.71 -18.60
CA THR A 261 76.74 -21.76 -19.28
C THR A 261 77.27 -20.38 -19.66
N SER A 262 76.38 -19.38 -19.70
CA SER A 262 76.66 -17.98 -20.00
C SER A 262 75.43 -17.16 -19.61
N LEU A 263 75.56 -16.25 -18.65
CA LEU A 263 74.46 -15.44 -18.13
C LEU A 263 73.85 -14.56 -19.22
N GLY A 264 74.55 -14.24 -20.32
CA GLY A 264 74.00 -13.54 -21.47
C GLY A 264 73.23 -14.40 -22.48
N LYS A 265 73.21 -15.73 -22.30
CA LYS A 265 72.53 -16.66 -23.22
C LYS A 265 71.33 -17.38 -22.61
N GLY A 266 71.24 -17.47 -21.29
CA GLY A 266 70.16 -18.18 -20.61
C GLY A 266 70.58 -18.74 -19.27
N ALA A 267 69.61 -19.04 -18.42
CA ALA A 267 69.81 -19.80 -17.19
C ALA A 267 68.63 -20.75 -16.98
N SER A 268 68.92 -21.98 -16.54
CA SER A 268 67.92 -22.94 -16.13
C SER A 268 67.81 -22.90 -14.61
N LEU A 269 66.60 -22.78 -14.08
CA LEU A 269 66.28 -22.76 -12.67
C LEU A 269 65.38 -23.97 -12.38
N GLU A 270 65.84 -24.86 -11.52
CA GLU A 270 65.03 -25.94 -10.95
C GLU A 270 64.83 -25.64 -9.46
N MET A 271 63.60 -25.73 -8.98
CA MET A 271 63.25 -25.54 -7.58
C MET A 271 62.27 -26.61 -7.15
N ASP A 272 62.51 -27.26 -6.02
CA ASP A 272 61.56 -28.14 -5.34
C ASP A 272 61.48 -27.70 -3.88
N SER A 273 60.29 -27.36 -3.40
CA SER A 273 60.08 -26.95 -2.02
C SER A 273 58.84 -27.59 -1.40
N ASP A 274 58.90 -27.75 -0.09
CA ASP A 274 57.87 -28.27 0.79
C ASP A 274 57.75 -27.31 1.98
N GLY A 275 56.52 -26.92 2.32
CA GLY A 275 56.31 -26.03 3.47
C GLY A 275 54.89 -26.03 4.00
N ARG A 276 54.67 -25.29 5.09
CA ARG A 276 53.38 -25.11 5.77
C ARG A 276 53.18 -23.65 6.12
N TYR A 277 51.99 -23.13 5.90
CA TYR A 277 51.65 -21.75 6.26
C TYR A 277 50.75 -21.74 7.49
N SER A 278 51.17 -21.04 8.55
CA SER A 278 50.48 -20.86 9.84
C SER A 278 49.91 -22.14 10.46
N GLY A 279 50.68 -23.23 10.40
CA GLY A 279 50.28 -24.53 10.93
C GLY A 279 49.27 -25.31 10.06
N GLY A 280 49.00 -24.83 8.85
CA GLY A 280 48.17 -25.49 7.84
C GLY A 280 48.82 -26.75 7.24
N ASP A 281 48.15 -27.31 6.23
CA ASP A 281 48.60 -28.51 5.53
C ASP A 281 49.92 -28.30 4.77
N ARG A 282 50.67 -29.39 4.59
CA ARG A 282 51.91 -29.39 3.80
C ARG A 282 51.60 -29.06 2.33
N SER A 283 52.22 -28.00 1.85
CA SER A 283 52.20 -27.51 0.47
C SER A 283 53.50 -27.89 -0.22
N THR A 284 53.45 -28.20 -1.52
CA THR A 284 54.65 -28.50 -2.31
C THR A 284 54.72 -27.55 -3.50
N VAL A 285 55.89 -27.00 -3.84
CA VAL A 285 56.10 -26.17 -5.04
C VAL A 285 57.29 -26.72 -5.81
N SER A 286 57.08 -27.10 -7.07
CA SER A 286 58.14 -27.47 -8.01
C SER A 286 58.15 -26.48 -9.17
N ALA A 287 59.30 -25.89 -9.50
CA ALA A 287 59.47 -25.02 -10.65
C ALA A 287 60.65 -25.49 -11.51
N SER A 288 60.49 -25.44 -12.82
CA SER A 288 61.55 -25.65 -13.81
C SER A 288 61.43 -24.54 -14.84
N ILE A 289 62.36 -23.60 -14.83
CA ILE A 289 62.29 -22.33 -15.56
C ILE A 289 63.60 -22.10 -16.30
N ASP A 290 63.57 -22.16 -17.62
CA ASP A 290 64.64 -21.68 -18.50
C ASP A 290 64.39 -20.22 -18.84
N SER A 291 65.23 -19.30 -18.38
CA SER A 291 65.24 -17.90 -18.80
C SER A 291 66.15 -17.67 -19.99
N GLY A 292 65.93 -16.58 -20.72
CA GLY A 292 66.95 -16.00 -21.60
C GLY A 292 68.10 -15.40 -20.81
N GLY A 293 68.95 -14.64 -21.50
CA GLY A 293 70.12 -14.02 -20.87
C GLY A 293 69.71 -13.18 -19.65
N LEU A 294 70.18 -13.59 -18.46
CA LEU A 294 70.07 -12.88 -17.19
C LEU A 294 70.92 -11.59 -17.15
N VAL A 295 71.90 -11.47 -18.04
CA VAL A 295 72.81 -10.32 -18.14
C VAL A 295 72.85 -9.82 -19.58
N GLY A 296 72.54 -8.54 -19.79
CA GLY A 296 72.63 -7.90 -21.10
C GLY A 296 74.08 -7.80 -21.61
N THR A 297 74.24 -7.47 -22.90
CA THR A 297 75.58 -7.26 -23.49
C THR A 297 76.33 -6.07 -22.89
N ASP A 298 75.65 -5.21 -22.15
CA ASP A 298 76.18 -4.09 -21.38
C ASP A 298 76.65 -4.51 -19.97
N GLY A 299 76.51 -5.79 -19.60
CA GLY A 299 76.89 -6.31 -18.29
C GLY A 299 75.87 -6.04 -17.19
N ARG A 300 74.70 -5.46 -17.51
CA ARG A 300 73.62 -5.22 -16.54
C ARG A 300 72.73 -6.46 -16.41
N PHE A 301 72.26 -6.74 -15.20
CA PHE A 301 71.23 -7.76 -15.02
C PHE A 301 69.96 -7.34 -15.77
N ARG A 302 69.50 -8.21 -16.66
CA ARG A 302 68.27 -8.04 -17.41
C ARG A 302 67.54 -9.37 -17.33
N PHE A 303 66.44 -9.41 -16.59
CA PHE A 303 65.56 -10.56 -16.64
C PHE A 303 64.65 -10.39 -17.86
N ASP A 304 65.01 -11.02 -18.97
CA ASP A 304 64.18 -11.00 -20.18
C ASP A 304 62.98 -11.93 -19.96
N THR A 305 61.89 -11.38 -19.40
CA THR A 305 60.60 -12.09 -19.17
C THR A 305 60.07 -12.74 -20.44
N ASP A 306 60.44 -12.16 -21.57
CA ASP A 306 60.21 -12.59 -22.94
C ASP A 306 60.88 -13.92 -23.32
N ALA A 307 61.94 -14.32 -22.63
CA ALA A 307 62.69 -15.52 -22.93
C ALA A 307 62.50 -16.64 -21.90
N VAL A 308 61.49 -16.51 -21.04
CA VAL A 308 61.17 -17.49 -19.99
C VAL A 308 60.32 -18.62 -20.55
N ASN A 309 60.81 -19.86 -20.45
CA ASN A 309 60.09 -21.09 -20.68
C ASN A 309 60.11 -21.92 -19.41
N GLY A 310 59.01 -22.54 -19.02
CA GLY A 310 59.05 -23.34 -17.80
C GLY A 310 57.70 -23.82 -17.31
N THR A 311 57.74 -24.65 -16.28
CA THR A 311 56.56 -25.12 -15.54
C THR A 311 56.72 -24.79 -14.06
N ILE A 312 55.67 -24.24 -13.44
CA ILE A 312 55.54 -24.08 -11.99
C ILE A 312 54.33 -24.90 -11.58
N ARG A 313 54.53 -25.90 -10.72
CA ARG A 313 53.45 -26.68 -10.11
C ARG A 313 53.49 -26.49 -8.61
N ALA A 314 52.38 -26.06 -8.03
CA ALA A 314 52.18 -26.07 -6.61
C ALA A 314 50.99 -26.95 -6.26
N SER A 315 51.12 -27.80 -5.23
CA SER A 315 50.00 -28.56 -4.69
C SER A 315 49.70 -28.11 -3.27
N ARG A 316 48.40 -27.93 -3.00
CA ARG A 316 47.87 -27.40 -1.75
C ARG A 316 48.51 -26.08 -1.31
N PHE A 317 48.91 -25.25 -2.27
CA PHE A 317 49.49 -23.94 -2.04
C PHE A 317 48.53 -23.07 -1.22
N PRO A 318 48.96 -22.44 -0.11
CA PRO A 318 48.08 -21.69 0.77
C PRO A 318 47.50 -20.48 0.02
N ALA A 319 46.17 -20.37 -0.07
CA ALA A 319 45.54 -19.30 -0.83
C ALA A 319 45.84 -17.90 -0.24
N ALA A 320 46.10 -17.84 1.07
CA ALA A 320 46.56 -16.63 1.76
C ALA A 320 47.77 -15.97 1.07
N LEU A 321 48.71 -16.79 0.58
CA LEU A 321 49.90 -16.30 -0.10
C LEU A 321 49.60 -15.76 -1.49
N LEU A 322 48.49 -16.17 -2.10
CA LEU A 322 48.01 -15.59 -3.36
C LEU A 322 47.34 -14.23 -3.15
N GLN A 323 46.94 -13.86 -1.94
CA GLN A 323 46.32 -12.55 -1.69
C GLN A 323 47.22 -11.39 -2.12
N LEU A 324 48.54 -11.57 -2.05
CA LEU A 324 49.51 -10.57 -2.53
C LEU A 324 49.36 -10.27 -4.02
N ALA A 325 48.92 -11.24 -4.83
CA ALA A 325 48.64 -11.05 -6.26
C ALA A 325 47.27 -10.41 -6.52
N PHE A 326 46.42 -10.28 -5.49
CA PHE A 326 45.04 -9.81 -5.56
C PHE A 326 44.77 -8.57 -4.69
N ILE A 327 45.81 -7.91 -4.17
CA ILE A 327 45.69 -6.84 -3.16
C ILE A 327 44.80 -5.66 -3.59
N ASP A 328 44.78 -5.35 -4.88
CA ASP A 328 43.97 -4.27 -5.48
C ASP A 328 42.68 -4.78 -6.14
N THR A 329 42.29 -6.02 -5.84
CA THR A 329 41.07 -6.63 -6.39
C THR A 329 40.09 -6.95 -5.27
N PRO A 330 38.78 -7.02 -5.55
CA PRO A 330 37.78 -7.47 -4.57
C PRO A 330 37.86 -8.98 -4.25
N ILE A 331 38.83 -9.69 -4.84
CA ILE A 331 39.04 -11.13 -4.62
C ILE A 331 39.77 -11.31 -3.29
N ASP A 332 39.14 -12.02 -2.37
CA ASP A 332 39.77 -12.51 -1.15
C ASP A 332 40.14 -13.97 -1.42
N ALA A 333 41.44 -14.25 -1.55
CA ALA A 333 41.94 -15.54 -1.96
C ALA A 333 41.54 -16.66 -0.98
N GLN A 334 41.49 -16.39 0.33
CA GLN A 334 41.05 -17.38 1.32
C GLN A 334 39.55 -17.61 1.23
N ARG A 335 38.74 -16.55 1.08
CA ARG A 335 37.29 -16.64 0.91
C ARG A 335 36.93 -17.36 -0.39
N ASP A 336 37.51 -16.95 -1.50
CA ASP A 336 37.06 -17.28 -2.86
C ASP A 336 37.66 -18.58 -3.38
N PHE A 337 38.90 -18.92 -3.00
CA PHE A 337 39.52 -20.20 -3.35
C PHE A 337 39.44 -21.23 -2.20
N GLY A 338 39.26 -20.82 -0.96
CA GLY A 338 39.41 -21.69 0.22
C GLY A 338 40.84 -21.69 0.76
N PRO A 339 41.17 -22.55 1.74
CA PRO A 339 42.46 -22.45 2.45
C PRO A 339 43.69 -22.80 1.60
N ALA A 340 43.52 -23.60 0.53
CA ALA A 340 44.60 -24.08 -0.31
C ALA A 340 44.16 -24.27 -1.77
N VAL A 341 45.11 -24.12 -2.70
CA VAL A 341 44.92 -24.28 -4.15
C VAL A 341 46.02 -25.15 -4.75
N ASP A 342 45.66 -25.92 -5.78
CA ASP A 342 46.63 -26.53 -6.70
C ASP A 342 46.84 -25.57 -7.87
N LEU A 343 48.08 -25.26 -8.20
CA LEU A 343 48.47 -24.35 -9.28
C LEU A 343 49.38 -25.11 -10.27
N ASP A 344 49.10 -25.04 -11.56
CA ASP A 344 50.00 -25.51 -12.62
C ASP A 344 50.08 -24.43 -13.69
N VAL A 345 51.24 -23.81 -13.82
CA VAL A 345 51.56 -22.79 -14.83
C VAL A 345 52.62 -23.34 -15.75
N THR A 346 52.32 -23.40 -17.04
CA THR A 346 53.26 -23.78 -18.10
C THR A 346 53.40 -22.63 -19.08
N ALA A 347 54.62 -22.10 -19.21
CA ALA A 347 55.00 -21.16 -20.25
C ALA A 347 55.88 -21.87 -21.28
N SER A 348 55.49 -21.87 -22.55
CA SER A 348 56.26 -22.54 -23.62
C SER A 348 56.29 -21.74 -24.92
N GLY A 349 57.47 -21.58 -25.51
CA GLY A 349 57.65 -21.21 -26.93
C GLY A 349 58.60 -20.05 -27.17
N ILE A 350 59.48 -20.19 -28.16
CA ILE A 350 60.42 -19.14 -28.62
C ILE A 350 59.76 -18.20 -29.66
N ASP A 351 58.71 -18.65 -30.38
CA ASP A 351 58.11 -17.92 -31.53
C ASP A 351 56.62 -17.54 -31.42
N THR A 352 55.83 -18.26 -30.60
CA THR A 352 54.42 -17.99 -30.26
C THR A 352 54.23 -18.44 -28.83
N ARG A 353 54.62 -17.57 -27.89
CA ARG A 353 54.68 -17.87 -26.46
C ARG A 353 53.29 -18.23 -25.96
N THR A 354 53.05 -19.48 -25.58
CA THR A 354 51.78 -19.90 -24.96
C THR A 354 51.97 -19.96 -23.45
N LEU A 355 51.09 -19.29 -22.72
CA LEU A 355 50.92 -19.39 -21.28
C LEU A 355 49.65 -20.20 -21.01
N ALA A 356 49.82 -21.37 -20.43
CA ALA A 356 48.72 -22.15 -19.87
C ALA A 356 48.82 -22.09 -18.34
N ALA A 357 47.77 -21.66 -17.67
CA ALA A 357 47.71 -21.68 -16.20
C ALA A 357 46.42 -22.38 -15.77
N SER A 358 46.52 -23.27 -14.80
CA SER A 358 45.36 -23.86 -14.13
C SER A 358 45.51 -23.69 -12.64
N LEU A 359 44.44 -23.22 -12.00
CA LEU A 359 44.31 -23.12 -10.56
C LEU A 359 43.07 -23.91 -10.17
N SER A 360 43.19 -24.85 -9.24
CA SER A 360 42.07 -25.66 -8.78
C SER A 360 42.03 -25.69 -7.26
N SER A 361 40.84 -25.47 -6.72
CA SER A 361 40.58 -25.50 -5.29
C SER A 361 39.21 -26.13 -5.02
N PRO A 362 38.86 -26.43 -3.75
CA PRO A 362 37.55 -26.95 -3.42
C PRO A 362 36.39 -26.02 -3.80
N ARG A 363 36.64 -24.70 -3.86
CA ARG A 363 35.62 -23.69 -4.17
C ARG A 363 35.69 -23.20 -5.61
N THR A 364 36.87 -23.20 -6.24
CA THR A 364 37.10 -22.49 -7.51
C THR A 364 38.10 -23.22 -8.41
N SER A 365 37.83 -23.23 -9.71
CA SER A 365 38.74 -23.73 -10.74
C SER A 365 38.89 -22.69 -11.84
N ILE A 366 40.12 -22.25 -12.09
CA ILE A 366 40.51 -21.36 -13.19
C ILE A 366 41.33 -22.16 -14.19
N ARG A 367 41.02 -22.05 -15.47
CA ARG A 367 41.88 -22.49 -16.57
C ARG A 367 42.05 -21.35 -17.54
N LEU A 368 43.30 -20.98 -17.78
CA LEU A 368 43.72 -19.92 -18.65
C LEU A 368 44.62 -20.50 -19.74
N SER A 369 44.32 -20.18 -20.99
CA SER A 369 45.21 -20.37 -22.12
C SER A 369 45.34 -19.04 -22.84
N ALA A 370 46.56 -18.51 -22.90
CA ALA A 370 46.86 -17.27 -23.59
C ALA A 370 48.14 -17.41 -24.40
N SER A 371 48.29 -16.56 -25.41
CA SER A 371 49.52 -16.40 -26.17
C SER A 371 49.89 -14.94 -26.27
N ARG A 372 51.18 -14.63 -26.37
CA ARG A 372 51.66 -13.27 -26.62
C ARG A 372 51.99 -13.10 -28.10
N ASP A 373 51.57 -11.99 -28.70
CA ASP A 373 51.90 -11.70 -30.09
C ASP A 373 53.41 -11.46 -30.29
N ARG A 374 53.88 -11.50 -31.54
CA ARG A 374 55.30 -11.30 -31.89
C ARG A 374 55.79 -9.86 -31.70
N GLY A 375 54.88 -8.90 -31.54
CA GLY A 375 55.22 -7.51 -31.26
C GLY A 375 55.47 -7.26 -29.77
N GLY A 376 55.05 -8.18 -28.89
CA GLY A 376 55.19 -8.05 -27.45
C GLY A 376 54.15 -7.15 -26.80
N HIS A 377 53.25 -6.52 -27.56
CA HIS A 377 52.29 -5.52 -27.06
C HIS A 377 50.87 -6.05 -26.91
N LEU A 378 50.60 -7.31 -27.26
CA LEU A 378 49.27 -7.89 -27.16
C LEU A 378 49.33 -9.29 -26.54
N ILE A 379 48.64 -9.48 -25.42
CA ILE A 379 48.32 -10.80 -24.86
C ILE A 379 46.96 -11.21 -25.44
N VAL A 380 46.90 -12.32 -26.15
CA VAL A 380 45.68 -12.89 -26.72
C VAL A 380 45.33 -14.18 -25.98
N GLY A 381 44.27 -14.15 -25.19
CA GLY A 381 43.68 -15.32 -24.55
C GLY A 381 42.85 -16.15 -25.51
N ASP A 382 43.16 -17.44 -25.64
CA ASP A 382 42.36 -18.41 -26.39
C ASP A 382 41.17 -18.91 -25.59
N SER A 383 41.29 -18.99 -24.25
CA SER A 383 40.18 -19.34 -23.37
C SER A 383 40.48 -18.97 -21.92
N LEU A 384 39.48 -18.45 -21.21
CA LEU A 384 39.48 -18.36 -19.75
C LEU A 384 38.21 -19.06 -19.22
N GLU A 385 38.36 -20.14 -18.49
CA GLU A 385 37.27 -20.84 -17.81
C GLU A 385 37.44 -20.65 -16.30
N LEU A 386 36.53 -19.92 -15.67
CA LEU A 386 36.42 -19.76 -14.22
C LEU A 386 35.14 -20.45 -13.76
N LYS A 387 35.28 -21.48 -12.95
CA LYS A 387 34.17 -22.15 -12.24
C LYS A 387 34.30 -21.86 -10.76
N THR A 388 33.28 -21.31 -10.10
CA THR A 388 33.34 -21.00 -8.67
C THR A 388 32.03 -21.32 -7.96
N GLY A 389 32.10 -22.05 -6.85
CA GLY A 389 31.01 -22.24 -5.89
C GLY A 389 30.94 -21.14 -4.83
N ALA A 390 31.78 -20.11 -4.93
CA ALA A 390 31.75 -18.93 -4.05
C ALA A 390 30.94 -17.77 -4.65
N ILE A 391 30.17 -17.99 -5.73
CA ILE A 391 29.50 -16.90 -6.42
C ILE A 391 28.48 -16.17 -5.54
N ALA A 392 27.80 -16.87 -4.62
CA ALA A 392 26.90 -16.24 -3.66
C ALA A 392 27.64 -15.23 -2.78
N ASP A 393 28.83 -15.58 -2.25
CA ASP A 393 29.65 -14.69 -1.41
C ASP A 393 30.20 -13.49 -2.21
N ILE A 394 30.58 -13.71 -3.47
CA ILE A 394 31.05 -12.66 -4.37
C ILE A 394 29.92 -11.68 -4.71
N VAL A 395 28.73 -12.19 -5.05
CA VAL A 395 27.54 -11.37 -5.34
C VAL A 395 27.10 -10.63 -4.08
N ALA A 396 27.12 -11.27 -2.91
CA ALA A 396 26.83 -10.65 -1.63
C ALA A 396 27.77 -9.46 -1.34
N SER A 397 29.08 -9.66 -1.57
CA SER A 397 30.08 -8.61 -1.37
C SER A 397 29.95 -7.46 -2.37
N LEU A 398 29.54 -7.73 -3.62
CA LEU A 398 29.38 -6.70 -4.66
C LEU A 398 28.09 -5.89 -4.52
N LEU A 399 27.01 -6.54 -4.06
CA LEU A 399 25.70 -5.91 -3.87
C LEU A 399 25.48 -5.39 -2.44
N GLU A 400 26.48 -5.55 -1.56
CA GLU A 400 26.36 -5.25 -0.12
C GLU A 400 25.12 -5.87 0.53
N THR A 401 24.70 -7.05 0.05
CA THR A 401 23.46 -7.73 0.47
C THR A 401 23.74 -9.17 0.93
N LYS A 402 22.84 -9.75 1.72
CA LYS A 402 22.97 -11.16 2.08
C LYS A 402 22.47 -12.01 0.92
N VAL A 403 23.23 -13.02 0.55
CA VAL A 403 22.82 -13.97 -0.49
C VAL A 403 22.83 -15.36 0.14
N SER A 404 21.69 -16.06 0.09
CA SER A 404 21.61 -17.49 0.42
C SER A 404 21.53 -18.33 -0.85
N GLY A 405 22.03 -19.56 -0.77
CA GLY A 405 22.03 -20.51 -1.88
C GLY A 405 23.40 -21.09 -2.20
N SER A 406 23.42 -22.31 -2.72
CA SER A 406 24.64 -22.98 -3.20
C SER A 406 24.63 -22.98 -4.73
N SER A 407 24.84 -21.82 -5.34
CA SER A 407 24.98 -21.71 -6.78
C SER A 407 26.45 -21.86 -7.18
N THR A 408 26.68 -22.48 -8.34
CA THR A 408 27.98 -22.52 -8.98
C THR A 408 27.97 -21.60 -10.20
N GLY A 409 28.86 -20.61 -10.19
CA GLY A 409 29.11 -19.74 -11.33
C GLY A 409 30.09 -20.36 -12.31
N MET A 410 29.82 -20.22 -13.59
CA MET A 410 30.77 -20.50 -14.66
C MET A 410 30.90 -19.28 -15.56
N ILE A 411 32.09 -18.68 -15.57
CA ILE A 411 32.50 -17.66 -16.54
C ILE A 411 33.40 -18.33 -17.56
N THR A 412 33.04 -18.24 -18.84
CA THR A 412 33.86 -18.72 -19.95
C THR A 412 34.11 -17.56 -20.89
N LEU A 413 35.34 -17.08 -20.99
CA LEU A 413 35.75 -16.19 -22.08
C LEU A 413 36.24 -17.07 -23.23
N ASP A 414 35.52 -17.04 -24.34
CA ASP A 414 35.87 -17.74 -25.59
C ASP A 414 37.11 -17.12 -26.25
N SER A 415 37.37 -15.83 -25.98
CA SER A 415 38.59 -15.14 -26.38
C SER A 415 38.74 -13.84 -25.58
N PHE A 416 39.97 -13.42 -25.30
CA PHE A 416 40.23 -12.08 -24.76
C PHE A 416 41.53 -11.50 -25.34
N SER A 417 41.69 -10.18 -25.32
CA SER A 417 42.95 -9.53 -25.67
C SER A 417 43.27 -8.40 -24.70
N ILE A 418 44.51 -8.35 -24.21
CA ILE A 418 45.01 -7.29 -23.35
C ILE A 418 46.14 -6.59 -24.11
N ARG A 419 45.98 -5.30 -24.40
CA ARG A 419 47.07 -4.50 -24.97
C ARG A 419 47.99 -4.07 -23.82
N LEU A 420 49.28 -4.38 -23.95
CA LEU A 420 50.32 -3.93 -23.05
C LEU A 420 50.77 -2.50 -23.47
N PRO A 421 51.00 -1.58 -22.52
CA PRO A 421 51.53 -0.26 -22.82
C PRO A 421 52.93 -0.33 -23.47
N ASP A 422 53.33 0.74 -24.17
CA ASP A 422 54.68 0.85 -24.76
C ASP A 422 55.74 1.24 -23.73
N ASP A 423 55.31 1.77 -22.57
CA ASP A 423 56.14 1.94 -21.38
C ASP A 423 55.98 0.70 -20.48
N ASP A 424 56.93 0.43 -19.59
CA ASP A 424 56.86 -0.71 -18.65
C ASP A 424 55.74 -0.56 -17.59
N SER A 425 54.71 0.26 -17.87
CA SER A 425 53.55 0.43 -17.00
C SER A 425 52.61 -0.76 -17.08
N ILE A 426 51.88 -0.99 -15.99
CA ILE A 426 50.93 -2.09 -15.89
C ILE A 426 49.75 -1.78 -16.85
N PRO A 427 49.36 -2.71 -17.75
CA PRO A 427 48.19 -2.53 -18.61
C PRO A 427 46.96 -2.18 -17.77
N GLY A 428 46.33 -1.05 -18.07
CA GLY A 428 45.04 -0.71 -17.48
C GLY A 428 43.96 -1.67 -17.96
N ILE A 429 43.08 -2.12 -17.04
CA ILE A 429 41.95 -3.02 -17.36
C ILE A 429 41.03 -2.45 -18.47
N GLY A 430 41.06 -1.13 -18.71
CA GLY A 430 40.31 -0.49 -19.79
C GLY A 430 40.60 -1.03 -21.20
N ASP A 431 41.84 -1.46 -21.48
CA ASP A 431 42.24 -1.93 -22.82
C ASP A 431 41.92 -3.42 -23.06
N VAL A 432 41.20 -4.06 -22.14
CA VAL A 432 40.79 -5.46 -22.29
C VAL A 432 39.60 -5.55 -23.25
N SER A 433 39.77 -6.35 -24.31
CA SER A 433 38.67 -6.83 -25.16
C SER A 433 38.36 -8.28 -24.82
N PHE A 434 37.10 -8.69 -24.84
CA PHE A 434 36.73 -10.09 -24.61
C PHE A 434 35.38 -10.46 -25.19
N LYS A 435 35.21 -11.76 -25.44
CA LYS A 435 33.93 -12.38 -25.78
C LYS A 435 33.75 -13.61 -24.92
N GLY A 436 32.62 -13.71 -24.23
CA GLY A 436 32.38 -14.81 -23.31
C GLY A 436 30.94 -14.96 -22.86
N ARG A 437 30.75 -15.88 -21.92
CA ARG A 437 29.48 -16.20 -21.28
C ARG A 437 29.68 -16.29 -19.77
N LEU A 438 28.69 -15.83 -19.03
CA LEU A 438 28.51 -16.03 -17.60
C LEU A 438 27.22 -16.83 -17.43
N SER A 439 27.32 -18.02 -16.84
CA SER A 439 26.15 -18.83 -16.47
C SER A 439 26.19 -19.14 -14.99
N LEU A 440 25.04 -19.08 -14.33
CA LEU A 440 24.87 -19.52 -12.95
C LEU A 440 24.04 -20.80 -12.95
N ASP A 441 24.60 -21.86 -12.36
CA ASP A 441 23.92 -23.13 -12.14
C ASP A 441 23.50 -23.20 -10.67
N GLY A 442 22.19 -23.14 -10.42
CA GLY A 442 21.57 -23.08 -9.10
C GLY A 442 20.83 -21.78 -8.80
N ASP A 443 20.12 -21.77 -7.67
CA ASP A 443 19.27 -20.67 -7.24
C ASP A 443 20.08 -19.69 -6.35
N LEU A 444 19.97 -18.39 -6.64
CA LEU A 444 20.48 -17.31 -5.80
C LEU A 444 19.31 -16.64 -5.07
N GLU A 445 19.21 -16.82 -3.77
CA GLU A 445 18.24 -16.10 -2.94
C GLU A 445 18.89 -14.82 -2.41
N LEU A 446 18.38 -13.66 -2.81
CA LEU A 446 18.77 -12.38 -2.23
C LEU A 446 17.97 -12.15 -0.95
N VAL A 447 18.65 -12.09 0.19
CA VAL A 447 18.10 -11.89 1.53
C VAL A 447 18.41 -10.45 1.98
N ASP A 448 17.44 -9.76 2.58
CA ASP A 448 17.55 -8.38 3.09
C ASP A 448 17.63 -7.25 2.03
N VAL A 449 17.36 -7.48 0.74
CA VAL A 449 17.34 -6.38 -0.25
C VAL A 449 16.13 -5.44 -0.05
N LEU A 450 14.98 -5.97 0.42
CA LEU A 450 13.69 -5.23 0.44
C LEU A 450 12.86 -5.42 1.73
N GLU A 451 13.47 -5.86 2.84
CA GLU A 451 12.84 -6.17 4.15
C GLU A 451 11.62 -7.15 4.14
N THR A 452 11.06 -7.52 2.98
CA THR A 452 9.69 -8.05 2.88
C THR A 452 9.58 -9.48 2.34
N ALA A 453 10.54 -9.97 1.54
CA ALA A 453 10.71 -11.40 1.19
C ALA A 453 12.05 -11.64 0.47
N PRO A 454 12.67 -12.84 0.58
CA PRO A 454 13.82 -13.19 -0.25
C PRO A 454 13.40 -13.33 -1.72
N VAL A 455 14.27 -12.86 -2.64
CA VAL A 455 14.05 -12.90 -4.10
C VAL A 455 14.91 -14.01 -4.70
N THR A 456 14.33 -14.94 -5.46
CA THR A 456 15.09 -16.09 -6.03
C THR A 456 15.46 -15.83 -7.48
N ILE A 457 16.75 -15.80 -7.80
CA ILE A 457 17.27 -15.67 -9.17
C ILE A 457 17.73 -17.04 -9.67
N THR A 458 17.18 -17.51 -10.78
CA THR A 458 17.47 -18.81 -11.40
C THR A 458 17.76 -18.66 -12.90
N ASP A 459 18.32 -19.69 -13.53
CA ASP A 459 18.55 -19.75 -14.99
C ASP A 459 19.33 -18.55 -15.58
N VAL A 460 20.30 -17.99 -14.84
CA VAL A 460 21.08 -16.84 -15.31
C VAL A 460 22.04 -17.27 -16.42
N GLY A 461 21.81 -16.79 -17.63
CA GLY A 461 22.69 -16.98 -18.79
C GLY A 461 22.96 -15.66 -19.49
N LEU A 462 24.13 -15.09 -19.26
CA LEU A 462 24.59 -13.83 -19.86
C LEU A 462 25.72 -14.10 -20.87
N SER A 463 25.66 -13.44 -22.01
CA SER A 463 26.71 -13.33 -23.01
C SER A 463 27.31 -11.94 -22.89
N LEU A 464 28.63 -11.89 -22.78
CA LEU A 464 29.40 -10.67 -22.58
C LEU A 464 30.30 -10.45 -23.79
N GLU A 465 30.22 -9.29 -24.41
CA GLU A 465 31.07 -8.92 -25.56
C GLU A 465 31.57 -7.49 -25.38
N SER A 466 32.89 -7.30 -25.38
CA SER A 466 33.53 -6.00 -25.27
C SER A 466 34.68 -5.90 -26.28
N VAL A 467 34.69 -4.81 -27.05
CA VAL A 467 35.82 -4.46 -27.93
C VAL A 467 36.92 -3.76 -27.13
N SER A 468 36.54 -3.00 -26.10
CA SER A 468 37.38 -2.43 -25.06
C SER A 468 36.47 -1.99 -23.93
N LEU A 469 36.88 -2.21 -22.67
CA LEU A 469 36.16 -1.73 -21.50
C LEU A 469 36.15 -0.19 -21.37
N LEU A 470 37.01 0.52 -22.10
CA LEU A 470 36.93 1.98 -22.28
C LEU A 470 35.78 2.39 -23.23
N ASP A 471 35.49 1.55 -24.22
CA ASP A 471 34.54 1.85 -25.28
C ASP A 471 33.15 1.35 -24.94
N SER A 472 32.95 0.02 -24.94
CA SER A 472 31.65 -0.60 -24.65
C SER A 472 31.72 -2.04 -24.14
N LEU A 473 30.76 -2.41 -23.29
CA LEU A 473 30.46 -3.77 -22.87
C LEU A 473 29.00 -4.07 -23.21
N VAL A 474 28.78 -5.00 -24.14
CA VAL A 474 27.46 -5.51 -24.49
C VAL A 474 27.14 -6.73 -23.64
N VAL A 475 26.10 -6.62 -22.83
CA VAL A 475 25.54 -7.70 -22.01
C VAL A 475 24.23 -8.14 -22.64
N THR A 476 24.16 -9.40 -23.08
CA THR A 476 22.93 -9.98 -23.63
C THR A 476 22.61 -11.30 -22.93
N GLY A 477 21.40 -11.49 -22.45
CA GLY A 477 21.07 -12.76 -21.81
C GLY A 477 19.70 -12.77 -21.19
N SER A 478 19.44 -13.81 -20.42
CA SER A 478 18.23 -13.91 -19.63
C SER A 478 18.49 -14.47 -18.25
N ALA A 479 17.59 -14.16 -17.33
CA ALA A 479 17.52 -14.69 -15.98
C ALA A 479 16.05 -14.88 -15.62
N LYS A 480 15.75 -15.74 -14.66
CA LYS A 480 14.43 -15.79 -14.03
C LYS A 480 14.53 -15.23 -12.63
N VAL A 481 13.65 -14.30 -12.30
CA VAL A 481 13.47 -13.80 -10.94
C VAL A 481 12.11 -14.30 -10.47
N ASP A 482 12.13 -15.26 -9.55
CA ASP A 482 11.02 -16.12 -9.16
C ASP A 482 10.39 -16.81 -10.39
N SER A 483 9.21 -16.36 -10.84
CA SER A 483 8.53 -16.83 -12.06
C SER A 483 8.68 -15.88 -13.25
N THR A 484 9.30 -14.71 -13.07
CA THR A 484 9.42 -13.66 -14.10
C THR A 484 10.67 -13.90 -14.92
N THR A 485 10.54 -13.98 -16.25
CA THR A 485 11.71 -14.03 -17.15
C THR A 485 12.16 -12.62 -17.46
N ILE A 486 13.43 -12.34 -17.20
CA ILE A 486 14.12 -11.09 -17.49
C ILE A 486 15.02 -11.34 -18.70
N ASP A 487 14.70 -10.75 -19.85
CA ASP A 487 15.62 -10.68 -20.98
C ASP A 487 16.34 -9.33 -20.96
N ILE A 488 17.67 -9.36 -20.93
CA ILE A 488 18.52 -8.18 -20.86
C ILE A 488 19.30 -8.05 -22.16
N ARG A 489 19.25 -6.86 -22.77
CA ARG A 489 20.23 -6.42 -23.76
C ARG A 489 20.67 -5.02 -23.39
N GLN A 490 21.87 -4.88 -22.87
CA GLN A 490 22.46 -3.60 -22.47
C GLN A 490 23.81 -3.40 -23.15
N GLU A 491 24.08 -2.18 -23.58
CA GLU A 491 25.39 -1.70 -23.99
C GLU A 491 25.84 -0.64 -22.98
N LEU A 492 26.90 -0.96 -22.22
CA LEU A 492 27.49 -0.09 -21.22
C LEU A 492 28.69 0.61 -21.86
N THR A 493 28.67 1.92 -22.06
CA THR A 493 29.81 2.65 -22.64
C THR A 493 30.59 3.42 -21.59
N GLY A 494 31.93 3.46 -21.71
CA GLY A 494 32.79 4.17 -20.76
C GLY A 494 32.80 3.59 -19.34
N LEU A 495 32.71 2.26 -19.20
CA LEU A 495 32.71 1.57 -17.91
C LEU A 495 33.99 1.85 -17.11
N MET A 496 35.13 1.91 -17.81
CA MET A 496 36.44 2.17 -17.23
C MET A 496 36.97 3.55 -17.64
N SER A 497 37.68 4.20 -16.74
CA SER A 497 38.49 5.38 -17.03
C SER A 497 39.80 4.98 -17.72
N ARG A 498 40.50 5.95 -18.30
CA ARG A 498 41.85 5.75 -18.84
C ARG A 498 42.88 5.32 -17.78
N SER A 499 42.59 5.53 -16.50
CA SER A 499 43.43 5.05 -15.39
C SER A 499 43.09 3.62 -14.95
N GLY A 500 42.19 2.93 -15.66
CA GLY A 500 41.80 1.56 -15.32
C GLY A 500 40.94 1.45 -14.06
N ARG A 501 40.30 2.54 -13.62
CA ARG A 501 39.30 2.53 -12.53
C ARG A 501 37.90 2.55 -13.12
N LEU A 502 36.89 2.05 -12.39
CA LEU A 502 35.49 2.24 -12.76
C LEU A 502 35.21 3.75 -12.89
N SER A 503 34.63 4.17 -14.01
CA SER A 503 34.27 5.57 -14.25
C SER A 503 33.14 5.98 -13.30
N GLU A 504 33.26 7.07 -12.55
CA GLU A 504 32.18 7.54 -11.65
C GLU A 504 30.86 7.81 -12.40
N ASP A 505 30.91 8.06 -13.72
CA ASP A 505 29.74 8.40 -14.54
C ASP A 505 29.17 7.23 -15.37
N TRP A 506 29.60 5.99 -15.12
CA TRP A 506 29.28 4.86 -16.01
C TRP A 506 27.76 4.63 -16.20
N TYR A 507 26.96 4.92 -15.17
CA TYR A 507 25.50 4.79 -15.19
C TYR A 507 24.80 5.77 -16.15
N SER A 508 25.46 6.85 -16.56
CA SER A 508 24.90 7.85 -17.49
C SER A 508 24.87 7.39 -18.96
N ARG A 509 25.42 6.20 -19.25
CA ARG A 509 25.65 5.74 -20.62
C ARG A 509 25.21 4.29 -20.89
N ILE A 510 24.15 3.88 -20.21
CA ILE A 510 23.46 2.60 -20.43
C ILE A 510 22.48 2.77 -21.60
N ASP A 511 22.65 2.01 -22.67
CA ASP A 511 21.69 1.92 -23.78
C ASP A 511 21.17 0.48 -23.89
N GLY A 512 19.85 0.28 -23.87
CA GLY A 512 19.32 -1.08 -23.92
C GLY A 512 17.86 -1.30 -23.61
N THR A 513 17.46 -2.57 -23.69
CA THR A 513 16.10 -3.03 -23.37
C THR A 513 16.15 -4.05 -22.25
N ILE A 514 15.27 -3.90 -21.26
CA ILE A 514 14.99 -4.95 -20.27
C ILE A 514 13.54 -5.36 -20.47
N ASN A 515 13.33 -6.60 -20.91
CA ASN A 515 11.99 -7.15 -21.09
C ASN A 515 11.68 -8.06 -19.90
N LEU A 516 10.57 -7.79 -19.21
CA LEU A 516 10.11 -8.57 -18.07
C LEU A 516 8.79 -9.26 -18.44
N ASP A 517 8.84 -10.56 -18.75
CA ASP A 517 7.65 -11.37 -19.05
C ASP A 517 7.26 -12.24 -17.85
N GLY A 518 5.97 -12.27 -17.53
CA GLY A 518 5.43 -13.07 -16.42
C GLY A 518 5.53 -12.45 -15.03
N ILE A 519 5.51 -11.11 -14.94
CA ILE A 519 5.47 -10.41 -13.64
C ILE A 519 4.19 -10.80 -12.89
N THR A 520 4.36 -11.41 -11.72
CA THR A 520 3.25 -11.69 -10.82
C THR A 520 3.03 -10.52 -9.86
N PRO A 521 1.81 -10.32 -9.33
CA PRO A 521 1.57 -9.31 -8.31
C PRO A 521 2.47 -9.48 -7.08
N GLY A 522 2.80 -10.73 -6.70
CA GLY A 522 3.75 -11.03 -5.64
C GLY A 522 5.13 -10.43 -5.91
N THR A 523 5.64 -10.59 -7.13
CA THR A 523 6.92 -10.00 -7.55
C THR A 523 6.92 -8.47 -7.47
N VAL A 524 5.83 -7.80 -7.85
CA VAL A 524 5.72 -6.33 -7.73
C VAL A 524 5.58 -5.87 -6.28
N ALA A 525 4.86 -6.65 -5.45
CA ALA A 525 4.70 -6.36 -4.03
C ALA A 525 6.03 -6.43 -3.28
N THR A 526 6.91 -7.36 -3.65
CA THR A 526 8.27 -7.41 -3.09
C THR A 526 9.04 -6.12 -3.38
N PHE A 527 8.88 -5.52 -4.57
CA PHE A 527 9.56 -4.27 -4.93
C PHE A 527 8.98 -3.00 -4.29
N SER A 528 7.72 -2.99 -3.87
CA SER A 528 7.05 -1.78 -3.38
C SER A 528 6.91 -1.69 -1.86
N GLY A 529 7.16 -2.78 -1.12
CA GLY A 529 6.96 -2.84 0.34
C GLY A 529 5.51 -2.67 0.81
N GLN A 530 4.55 -2.58 -0.11
CA GLN A 530 3.13 -2.33 0.15
C GLN A 530 2.34 -3.65 0.27
N ALA A 531 1.14 -3.59 0.86
CA ALA A 531 0.29 -4.74 1.11
C ALA A 531 0.07 -5.60 -0.16
N PRO A 532 0.59 -6.85 -0.21
CA PRO A 532 0.51 -7.72 -1.39
C PRO A 532 -0.92 -7.94 -1.89
N SER A 533 -1.88 -7.89 -0.97
CA SER A 533 -3.31 -8.04 -1.25
C SER A 533 -3.87 -6.93 -2.14
N LEU A 534 -3.43 -5.68 -1.99
CA LEU A 534 -3.85 -4.57 -2.86
C LEU A 534 -3.29 -4.72 -4.27
N LEU A 535 -2.02 -5.13 -4.39
CA LEU A 535 -1.38 -5.36 -5.69
C LEU A 535 -1.94 -6.58 -6.41
N GLU A 536 -2.29 -7.65 -5.69
CA GLU A 536 -2.99 -8.82 -6.24
C GLU A 536 -4.39 -8.47 -6.78
N ALA A 537 -5.10 -7.57 -6.11
CA ALA A 537 -6.38 -7.07 -6.58
C ALA A 537 -6.24 -6.10 -7.76
N ALA A 538 -5.17 -5.30 -7.77
CA ALA A 538 -4.91 -4.29 -8.79
C ALA A 538 -4.35 -4.87 -10.09
N LEU A 539 -3.38 -5.79 -10.02
CA LEU A 539 -2.67 -6.32 -11.19
C LEU A 539 -3.25 -7.67 -11.64
N PRO A 540 -3.71 -7.82 -12.90
CA PRO A 540 -4.09 -9.13 -13.41
C PRO A 540 -2.87 -10.07 -13.45
N THR A 541 -3.08 -11.36 -13.16
CA THR A 541 -2.06 -12.42 -13.08
C THR A 541 -1.28 -12.70 -14.38
N SER A 542 -1.53 -11.95 -15.45
CA SER A 542 -0.90 -12.12 -16.77
C SER A 542 -0.34 -10.80 -17.32
N SER A 543 0.21 -9.95 -16.46
CA SER A 543 0.73 -8.64 -16.85
C SER A 543 2.14 -8.75 -17.45
N ARG A 544 2.43 -7.93 -18.46
CA ARG A 544 3.73 -7.81 -19.12
C ARG A 544 4.27 -6.41 -18.93
N MET A 545 5.53 -6.28 -18.52
CA MET A 545 6.21 -5.00 -18.42
C MET A 545 7.36 -4.95 -19.41
N LEU A 546 7.33 -3.95 -20.29
CA LEU A 546 8.43 -3.64 -21.18
C LEU A 546 9.08 -2.35 -20.70
N ALA A 547 10.34 -2.41 -20.24
CA ALA A 547 11.12 -1.25 -19.87
C ALA A 547 12.21 -1.01 -20.93
N THR A 548 12.10 0.11 -21.66
CA THR A 548 13.11 0.54 -22.63
C THR A 548 13.93 1.66 -22.02
N PHE A 549 15.25 1.50 -21.96
CA PHE A 549 16.18 2.50 -21.43
C PHE A 549 16.95 3.10 -22.60
N ALA A 550 16.96 4.41 -22.72
CA ALA A 550 17.75 5.12 -23.73
C ALA A 550 18.59 6.20 -23.05
N PRO A 551 19.89 6.32 -23.39
CA PRO A 551 20.67 7.47 -22.97
C PRO A 551 20.10 8.71 -23.66
N ALA A 552 19.98 9.84 -22.94
CA ALA A 552 19.59 11.10 -23.58
C ALA A 552 20.57 11.43 -24.71
N ARG A 553 20.04 11.89 -25.86
CA ARG A 553 20.84 12.08 -27.06
C ARG A 553 21.77 13.28 -26.84
N PRO A 554 23.10 13.14 -27.01
CA PRO A 554 24.01 14.28 -26.86
C PRO A 554 23.64 15.41 -27.83
N GLY A 555 23.05 16.50 -27.33
CA GLY A 555 22.69 17.69 -28.11
C GLY A 555 21.29 18.28 -27.87
N ASP A 556 20.42 17.60 -27.14
CA ASP A 556 19.09 18.11 -26.75
C ASP A 556 19.11 18.96 -25.46
N GLY A 557 20.29 19.18 -24.88
CA GLY A 557 20.47 19.90 -23.62
C GLY A 557 19.98 19.13 -22.40
N ARG A 558 19.64 17.84 -22.56
CA ARG A 558 19.15 16.95 -21.51
C ARG A 558 20.22 15.89 -21.25
N SER A 559 20.87 15.90 -20.09
CA SER A 559 21.87 14.90 -19.73
C SER A 559 21.30 13.99 -18.65
N GLY A 560 20.55 12.95 -19.02
CA GLY A 560 19.98 12.01 -18.07
C GLY A 560 19.43 10.73 -18.71
N LEU A 561 19.12 9.73 -17.90
CA LEU A 561 18.51 8.48 -18.32
C LEU A 561 17.04 8.73 -18.71
N SER A 562 16.61 8.31 -19.90
CA SER A 562 15.19 8.21 -20.24
C SER A 562 14.78 6.74 -20.20
N ALA A 563 13.72 6.43 -19.47
CA ALA A 563 13.12 5.09 -19.50
C ALA A 563 11.65 5.19 -19.88
N SER A 564 11.19 4.31 -20.76
CA SER A 564 9.76 4.12 -21.03
C SER A 564 9.35 2.76 -20.49
N ILE A 565 8.45 2.76 -19.51
CA ILE A 565 7.90 1.56 -18.88
C ILE A 565 6.47 1.40 -19.39
N LYS A 566 6.20 0.33 -20.12
CA LYS A 566 4.85 -0.03 -20.56
C LYS A 566 4.39 -1.30 -19.87
N LEU A 567 3.33 -1.20 -19.07
CA LEU A 567 2.65 -2.31 -18.42
C LEU A 567 1.36 -2.63 -19.18
N THR A 568 1.24 -3.86 -19.68
CA THR A 568 0.03 -4.33 -20.39
C THR A 568 -0.51 -5.60 -19.76
N GLY A 569 -1.80 -5.65 -19.49
CA GLY A 569 -2.49 -6.78 -18.86
C GLY A 569 -3.98 -6.79 -19.16
N SER A 570 -4.69 -7.83 -18.72
CA SER A 570 -6.15 -7.93 -18.92
C SER A 570 -6.90 -6.89 -18.08
N GLY A 571 -7.13 -5.72 -18.69
CA GLY A 571 -7.74 -4.55 -18.05
C GLY A 571 -6.75 -3.53 -17.50
N LEU A 572 -5.48 -3.60 -17.89
CA LEU A 572 -4.45 -2.61 -17.53
C LEU A 572 -3.64 -2.26 -18.79
N ASP A 573 -3.61 -0.99 -19.17
CA ASP A 573 -2.69 -0.45 -20.18
C ASP A 573 -2.09 0.82 -19.60
N PHE A 574 -0.87 0.71 -19.07
CA PHE A 574 -0.18 1.77 -18.36
C PHE A 574 1.13 2.09 -19.08
N SER A 575 1.42 3.37 -19.23
CA SER A 575 2.65 3.89 -19.77
C SER A 575 3.22 4.92 -18.80
N CYS A 576 4.48 4.71 -18.41
CA CYS A 576 5.26 5.66 -17.64
C CYS A 576 6.46 6.08 -18.47
N GLU A 577 6.64 7.38 -18.66
CA GLU A 577 7.87 7.95 -19.18
C GLU A 577 8.65 8.53 -18.00
N VAL A 578 9.86 8.00 -17.80
CA VAL A 578 10.80 8.37 -16.76
C VAL A 578 11.87 9.24 -17.40
N GLN A 579 12.08 10.44 -16.89
CA GLN A 579 13.13 11.33 -17.36
C GLN A 579 13.98 11.81 -16.19
N GLY A 580 15.20 11.32 -16.09
CA GLY A 580 16.19 11.82 -15.12
C GLY A 580 16.75 13.19 -15.54
N ASP A 581 16.82 14.12 -14.60
CA ASP A 581 17.56 15.37 -14.68
C ASP A 581 18.96 15.17 -14.08
N PRO A 582 20.04 15.72 -14.68
CA PRO A 582 21.37 15.72 -14.07
C PRO A 582 21.44 16.35 -12.66
N ALA A 583 20.46 17.19 -12.28
CA ALA A 583 20.34 17.76 -10.93
C ALA A 583 19.88 16.74 -9.87
N GLY A 584 19.65 15.49 -10.24
CA GLY A 584 19.28 14.42 -9.31
C GLY A 584 17.78 14.37 -9.02
N THR A 585 16.92 14.74 -9.97
CA THR A 585 15.48 14.50 -9.92
C THR A 585 15.03 13.59 -11.07
N VAL A 586 13.97 12.83 -10.86
CA VAL A 586 13.34 11.95 -11.85
C VAL A 586 11.94 12.47 -12.10
N GLY A 587 11.68 12.94 -13.32
CA GLY A 587 10.34 13.24 -13.79
C GLY A 587 9.61 11.96 -14.18
N LEU A 588 8.39 11.75 -13.70
CA LEU A 588 7.50 10.68 -14.13
C LEU A 588 6.25 11.25 -14.78
N ASP A 589 6.05 10.98 -16.07
CA ASP A 589 4.78 11.21 -16.75
C ASP A 589 4.01 9.89 -16.79
N LEU A 590 2.84 9.84 -16.14
CA LEU A 590 2.07 8.61 -15.97
C LEU A 590 0.74 8.75 -16.71
N SER A 591 0.44 7.81 -17.60
CA SER A 591 -0.88 7.73 -18.23
C SER A 591 -1.30 6.29 -18.45
N GLY A 592 -2.59 6.02 -18.32
CA GLY A 592 -3.07 4.67 -18.55
C GLY A 592 -4.57 4.51 -18.51
N ARG A 593 -5.01 3.29 -18.80
CA ARG A 593 -6.35 2.81 -18.54
C ARG A 593 -6.30 1.63 -17.59
N TYR A 594 -7.16 1.67 -16.59
CA TYR A 594 -7.31 0.63 -15.59
C TYR A 594 -8.77 0.21 -15.46
N VAL A 595 -9.03 -1.09 -15.48
CA VAL A 595 -10.37 -1.65 -15.25
C VAL A 595 -10.51 -1.96 -13.76
N MET A 596 -11.09 -1.02 -13.03
CA MET A 596 -11.38 -1.12 -11.61
C MET A 596 -12.41 -2.22 -11.35
N ARG A 597 -12.02 -3.25 -10.59
CA ARG A 597 -12.87 -4.40 -10.24
C ARG A 597 -13.58 -4.15 -8.91
N PRO A 598 -14.79 -4.71 -8.69
CA PRO A 598 -15.51 -4.56 -7.42
C PRO A 598 -14.70 -4.94 -6.17
N VAL A 599 -13.88 -6.00 -6.27
CA VAL A 599 -13.02 -6.46 -5.16
C VAL A 599 -12.02 -5.40 -4.72
N LEU A 600 -11.44 -4.65 -5.66
CA LEU A 600 -10.49 -3.59 -5.31
C LEU A 600 -11.18 -2.45 -4.57
N VAL A 601 -12.39 -2.06 -5.00
CA VAL A 601 -13.16 -1.00 -4.33
C VAL A 601 -13.53 -1.40 -2.90
N SER A 602 -13.93 -2.66 -2.67
CA SER A 602 -14.17 -3.14 -1.31
C SER A 602 -12.91 -3.12 -0.44
N MET A 603 -11.73 -3.46 -1.00
CA MET A 603 -10.48 -3.45 -0.24
C MET A 603 -10.00 -2.03 0.10
N LEU A 604 -10.28 -1.06 -0.77
CA LEU A 604 -10.00 0.36 -0.50
C LEU A 604 -10.94 0.97 0.55
N GLN A 605 -11.98 0.24 0.96
CA GLN A 605 -13.04 0.70 1.86
C GLN A 605 -13.20 -0.22 3.08
N ASP A 606 -12.20 -1.03 3.41
CA ASP A 606 -12.29 -2.08 4.43
C ASP A 606 -12.61 -1.55 5.85
N GLU A 607 -12.45 -0.23 6.07
CA GLU A 607 -12.80 0.47 7.32
C GLU A 607 -14.14 1.25 7.25
N SER A 608 -14.87 1.20 6.14
CA SER A 608 -16.14 1.91 6.00
C SER A 608 -17.31 1.06 6.49
N ASP A 609 -18.12 1.60 7.41
CA ASP A 609 -19.34 0.94 7.90
C ASP A 609 -20.40 0.75 6.79
N ASP A 610 -20.33 1.55 5.71
CA ASP A 610 -21.24 1.50 4.56
C ASP A 610 -20.46 1.58 3.22
N PRO A 611 -19.81 0.48 2.78
CA PRO A 611 -18.95 0.50 1.60
C PRO A 611 -19.76 0.66 0.29
N VAL A 612 -19.21 1.44 -0.62
CA VAL A 612 -19.67 1.60 -2.01
C VAL A 612 -19.34 0.34 -2.80
N GLN A 613 -20.36 -0.30 -3.38
CA GLN A 613 -20.18 -1.52 -4.16
C GLN A 613 -20.35 -1.26 -5.66
N LEU A 614 -19.39 -1.71 -6.47
CA LEU A 614 -19.52 -1.72 -7.93
C LEU A 614 -20.32 -2.94 -8.39
N VAL A 615 -21.34 -2.73 -9.25
CA VAL A 615 -22.08 -3.82 -9.90
C VAL A 615 -21.21 -4.54 -10.94
N SER A 616 -20.39 -3.76 -11.66
CA SER A 616 -19.54 -4.25 -12.75
C SER A 616 -18.20 -3.52 -12.77
N PRO A 617 -17.15 -4.11 -13.37
CA PRO A 617 -15.88 -3.41 -13.52
C PRO A 617 -16.03 -2.10 -14.28
N ALA A 618 -15.35 -1.04 -13.84
CA ALA A 618 -15.37 0.29 -14.44
C ALA A 618 -14.03 0.59 -15.11
N SER A 619 -14.03 1.15 -16.32
CA SER A 619 -12.78 1.56 -16.99
C SER A 619 -12.43 3.00 -16.61
N LEU A 620 -11.31 3.17 -15.94
CA LEU A 620 -10.73 4.45 -15.54
C LEU A 620 -9.57 4.78 -16.46
N GLY A 621 -9.65 5.87 -17.20
CA GLY A 621 -8.48 6.55 -17.71
C GLY A 621 -7.86 7.41 -16.61
N PHE A 622 -6.54 7.49 -16.55
CA PHE A 622 -5.86 8.44 -15.69
C PHE A 622 -4.64 9.02 -16.39
N ARG A 623 -4.33 10.26 -16.04
CA ARG A 623 -3.14 10.98 -16.45
C ARG A 623 -2.63 11.75 -15.25
N LEU A 624 -1.40 11.49 -14.81
CA LEU A 624 -0.70 12.33 -13.85
C LEU A 624 0.28 13.17 -14.65
N ASP A 625 0.25 14.48 -14.41
CA ASP A 625 1.26 15.36 -14.95
C ASP A 625 2.61 15.06 -14.28
N ARG A 626 3.71 15.53 -14.89
CA ARG A 626 5.08 15.23 -14.49
C ARG A 626 5.30 15.32 -12.97
N ILE A 627 5.53 14.18 -12.35
CA ILE A 627 5.91 14.07 -10.92
C ILE A 627 7.42 14.16 -10.83
N GLU A 628 7.95 15.15 -10.11
CA GLU A 628 9.39 15.27 -9.88
C GLU A 628 9.80 14.61 -8.56
N ILE A 629 10.64 13.58 -8.63
CA ILE A 629 11.12 12.82 -7.47
C ILE A 629 12.62 13.01 -7.31
N PRO A 630 13.11 13.52 -6.18
CA PRO A 630 14.55 13.52 -5.90
C PRO A 630 15.13 12.09 -5.92
N VAL A 631 16.19 11.85 -6.67
CA VAL A 631 16.90 10.54 -6.72
C VAL A 631 17.36 10.13 -5.31
N SER A 632 17.68 11.09 -4.45
CA SER A 632 18.04 10.84 -3.05
C SER A 632 16.93 10.18 -2.24
N SER A 633 15.65 10.41 -2.57
CA SER A 633 14.51 9.79 -1.86
C SER A 633 14.14 8.41 -2.42
N LEU A 634 14.76 7.95 -3.51
CA LEU A 634 14.59 6.58 -3.99
C LEU A 634 15.41 5.58 -3.15
N GLY A 635 16.49 6.03 -2.49
CA GLY A 635 17.41 5.17 -1.73
C GLY A 635 16.99 4.89 -0.28
N ASP A 636 16.12 5.71 0.31
CA ASP A 636 15.67 5.57 1.71
C ASP A 636 14.26 4.96 1.84
N GLY A 637 13.62 4.62 0.72
CA GLY A 637 12.25 4.12 0.67
C GLY A 637 11.18 5.16 1.03
N SER A 638 11.55 6.42 1.25
CA SER A 638 10.61 7.49 1.62
C SER A 638 10.10 8.20 0.36
N PHE A 639 9.03 7.66 -0.22
CA PHE A 639 8.37 8.28 -1.36
C PHE A 639 7.43 9.42 -0.89
N SER A 640 7.93 10.65 -0.84
CA SER A 640 7.11 11.84 -0.58
C SER A 640 7.18 12.84 -1.75
N PRO A 641 6.44 12.60 -2.84
CA PRO A 641 6.39 13.55 -3.95
C PRO A 641 5.77 14.87 -3.46
N PRO A 642 6.42 16.02 -3.71
CA PRO A 642 5.97 17.31 -3.15
C PRO A 642 4.69 17.83 -3.81
N ASP A 643 4.47 17.54 -5.09
CA ASP A 643 3.28 17.96 -5.83
C ASP A 643 2.85 16.90 -6.85
N ILE A 644 1.56 16.58 -6.90
CA ILE A 644 0.97 15.70 -7.92
C ILE A 644 -0.27 16.39 -8.49
N THR A 645 -0.26 16.71 -9.79
CA THR A 645 -1.48 17.09 -10.51
C THR A 645 -1.90 15.97 -11.45
N GLY A 646 -3.21 15.75 -11.58
CA GLY A 646 -3.70 14.66 -12.39
C GLY A 646 -5.16 14.79 -12.79
N ALA A 647 -5.56 13.93 -13.72
CA ALA A 647 -6.93 13.76 -14.15
C ALA A 647 -7.29 12.26 -14.17
N ILE A 648 -8.51 11.94 -13.79
CA ILE A 648 -9.13 10.62 -13.89
C ILE A 648 -10.40 10.77 -14.71
N ASP A 649 -10.52 10.03 -15.80
CA ASP A 649 -11.73 9.95 -16.61
C ASP A 649 -12.39 8.57 -16.45
N CYS A 650 -13.72 8.54 -16.32
CA CYS A 650 -14.48 7.30 -16.35
C CYS A 650 -15.74 7.48 -17.19
N SER A 651 -15.86 6.66 -18.24
CA SER A 651 -17.03 6.69 -19.11
C SER A 651 -18.33 6.29 -18.40
N GLU A 652 -18.27 5.30 -17.50
CA GLU A 652 -19.45 4.75 -16.83
C GLU A 652 -19.06 3.91 -15.61
N ILE A 653 -19.72 4.17 -14.48
CA ILE A 653 -19.61 3.44 -13.22
C ILE A 653 -21.02 3.00 -12.80
N MET A 654 -21.20 1.69 -12.55
CA MET A 654 -22.44 1.13 -12.02
C MET A 654 -22.26 0.84 -10.53
N LEU A 655 -22.99 1.54 -9.68
CA LEU A 655 -22.97 1.42 -8.22
C LEU A 655 -24.20 0.60 -7.77
N ASP A 656 -23.97 -0.45 -6.99
CA ASP A 656 -25.03 -1.33 -6.48
C ASP A 656 -25.69 -0.74 -5.24
N ARG A 657 -24.86 -0.18 -4.35
CA ARG A 657 -25.25 0.42 -3.08
C ARG A 657 -24.41 1.66 -2.79
N LEU A 658 -25.09 2.74 -2.43
CA LEU A 658 -24.54 3.87 -1.70
C LEU A 658 -25.24 3.93 -0.32
N PRO A 659 -24.58 4.46 0.72
CA PRO A 659 -25.23 4.69 2.00
C PRO A 659 -26.53 5.48 1.82
N SER A 660 -27.63 5.01 2.40
CA SER A 660 -28.97 5.63 2.30
C SER A 660 -29.62 5.67 0.91
N VAL A 661 -29.06 5.00 -0.10
CA VAL A 661 -29.66 4.85 -1.44
C VAL A 661 -30.11 3.41 -1.64
N THR A 662 -31.39 3.23 -1.99
CA THR A 662 -32.00 1.89 -2.12
C THR A 662 -31.93 1.30 -3.54
N GLY A 663 -31.51 2.08 -4.54
CA GLY A 663 -31.44 1.69 -5.95
C GLY A 663 -30.02 1.68 -6.54
N GLN A 664 -29.86 0.98 -7.67
CA GLN A 664 -28.62 1.00 -8.45
C GLN A 664 -28.44 2.35 -9.14
N LEU A 665 -27.22 2.85 -9.13
CA LEU A 665 -26.85 4.14 -9.70
C LEU A 665 -25.87 3.97 -10.84
N ARG A 666 -26.08 4.74 -11.91
CA ARG A 666 -25.20 4.77 -13.07
C ARG A 666 -24.58 6.15 -13.19
N VAL A 667 -23.28 6.27 -12.93
CA VAL A 667 -22.54 7.53 -13.05
C VAL A 667 -21.77 7.53 -14.37
N LYS A 668 -22.08 8.45 -15.28
CA LYS A 668 -21.42 8.60 -16.57
C LYS A 668 -20.61 9.87 -16.66
N ASP A 669 -19.66 9.86 -17.59
CA ASP A 669 -18.86 11.03 -17.97
C ASP A 669 -18.20 11.65 -16.72
N VAL A 670 -17.58 10.80 -15.89
CA VAL A 670 -16.85 11.25 -14.69
C VAL A 670 -15.51 11.80 -15.14
N ASP A 671 -15.34 13.11 -15.09
CA ASP A 671 -14.05 13.75 -15.26
C ASP A 671 -13.65 14.37 -13.93
N LEU A 672 -12.55 13.88 -13.36
CA LEU A 672 -12.00 14.32 -12.09
C LEU A 672 -10.61 14.90 -12.33
N GLU A 673 -10.42 16.18 -12.06
CA GLU A 673 -9.10 16.84 -12.03
C GLU A 673 -8.70 17.08 -10.57
N PHE A 674 -7.46 16.78 -10.20
CA PHE A 674 -7.00 16.95 -8.83
C PHE A 674 -5.57 17.46 -8.77
N SER A 675 -5.25 18.12 -7.66
CA SER A 675 -3.91 18.54 -7.27
C SER A 675 -3.66 18.09 -5.84
N MET A 676 -2.47 17.57 -5.55
CA MET A 676 -2.00 17.22 -4.21
C MET A 676 -0.71 17.98 -3.94
N HIS A 677 -0.56 18.51 -2.72
CA HIS A 677 0.66 19.14 -2.22
C HIS A 677 1.06 18.42 -0.93
N GLU A 678 2.30 17.95 -0.81
CA GLU A 678 2.81 17.23 0.37
C GLU A 678 1.91 16.06 0.84
N GLN A 679 1.38 15.28 -0.11
CA GLN A 679 0.44 14.17 0.14
C GLN A 679 -0.98 14.59 0.58
N GLU A 680 -1.27 15.88 0.72
CA GLU A 680 -2.61 16.39 0.99
C GLU A 680 -3.29 16.83 -0.31
N LEU A 681 -4.56 16.48 -0.51
CA LEU A 681 -5.36 16.97 -1.63
C LEU A 681 -5.48 18.50 -1.51
N SER A 682 -5.04 19.28 -2.50
CA SER A 682 -5.09 20.74 -2.51
C SER A 682 -6.20 21.31 -3.41
N SER A 683 -6.56 20.61 -4.48
CA SER A 683 -7.75 20.92 -5.26
C SER A 683 -8.38 19.68 -5.88
N LEU A 684 -9.69 19.74 -6.12
CA LEU A 684 -10.50 18.67 -6.71
C LEU A 684 -11.62 19.29 -7.54
N GLN A 685 -11.70 18.96 -8.82
CA GLN A 685 -12.81 19.31 -9.69
C GLN A 685 -13.42 18.01 -10.23
N ILE A 686 -14.73 17.83 -10.07
CA ILE A 686 -15.47 16.66 -10.51
C ILE A 686 -16.65 17.13 -11.36
N THR A 687 -16.71 16.66 -12.60
CA THR A 687 -17.94 16.72 -13.40
C THR A 687 -18.45 15.30 -13.64
N SER A 688 -19.76 15.08 -13.47
CA SER A 688 -20.37 13.78 -13.72
C SER A 688 -21.86 13.88 -14.03
N THR A 689 -22.42 12.85 -14.69
CA THR A 689 -23.87 12.70 -14.87
C THR A 689 -24.35 11.45 -14.15
N VAL A 690 -25.19 11.63 -13.13
CA VAL A 690 -25.82 10.52 -12.40
C VAL A 690 -27.14 10.16 -13.07
N MET A 691 -27.35 8.86 -13.29
CA MET A 691 -28.51 8.27 -13.93
C MET A 691 -29.09 7.13 -13.07
N ASP A 692 -30.37 6.85 -13.25
CA ASP A 692 -31.02 5.67 -12.68
C ASP A 692 -30.55 4.37 -13.38
N ALA A 693 -31.06 3.23 -12.93
CA ALA A 693 -30.75 1.92 -13.51
C ALA A 693 -31.17 1.81 -15.00
N ASP A 694 -32.28 2.47 -15.37
CA ASP A 694 -32.87 2.50 -16.70
C ASP A 694 -32.17 3.49 -17.67
N GLY A 695 -31.28 4.34 -17.14
CA GLY A 695 -30.50 5.32 -17.87
C GLY A 695 -31.14 6.70 -17.99
N SER A 696 -32.20 7.01 -17.24
CA SER A 696 -32.74 8.37 -17.15
C SER A 696 -31.81 9.25 -16.32
N LYS A 697 -31.59 10.49 -16.79
CA LYS A 697 -30.72 11.44 -16.09
C LYS A 697 -31.37 11.87 -14.78
N ILE A 698 -30.71 11.59 -13.66
CA ILE A 698 -31.10 12.04 -12.33
C ILE A 698 -30.48 13.41 -12.05
N LEU A 699 -29.16 13.55 -12.17
CA LEU A 699 -28.51 14.85 -11.97
C LEU A 699 -27.25 15.01 -12.82
N LYS A 700 -26.92 16.24 -13.20
CA LYS A 700 -25.59 16.59 -13.71
C LYS A 700 -24.85 17.34 -12.61
N LEU A 701 -23.79 16.74 -12.08
CA LEU A 701 -22.96 17.29 -11.01
C LEU A 701 -21.76 18.02 -11.60
N ASP A 702 -21.54 19.24 -11.15
CA ASP A 702 -20.31 20.01 -11.34
C ASP A 702 -19.86 20.49 -9.95
N ALA A 703 -18.85 19.83 -9.39
CA ALA A 703 -18.31 20.13 -8.08
C ALA A 703 -16.86 20.57 -8.23
N SER A 704 -16.47 21.63 -7.54
CA SER A 704 -15.07 22.04 -7.42
C SER A 704 -14.76 22.34 -5.97
N GLY A 705 -13.56 21.99 -5.52
CA GLY A 705 -13.12 22.21 -4.15
C GLY A 705 -11.63 22.51 -4.12
N SER A 706 -11.23 23.31 -3.15
CA SER A 706 -9.84 23.54 -2.79
C SER A 706 -9.67 23.33 -1.30
N ILE A 707 -8.60 22.66 -0.93
CA ILE A 707 -8.18 22.51 0.46
C ILE A 707 -6.89 23.32 0.58
N THR A 708 -6.89 24.31 1.46
CA THR A 708 -5.67 25.05 1.83
C THR A 708 -5.17 24.49 3.15
N PRO A 709 -4.01 23.82 3.17
CA PRO A 709 -3.34 23.48 4.42
C PRO A 709 -2.98 24.77 5.16
N ASP A 710 -3.26 24.84 6.46
CA ASP A 710 -2.81 25.93 7.33
C ASP A 710 -1.96 25.30 8.44
N GLU A 711 -0.67 25.61 8.48
CA GLU A 711 0.28 25.01 9.43
C GLU A 711 -0.07 25.28 10.90
N GLU A 712 -0.90 26.30 11.19
CA GLU A 712 -1.33 26.63 12.56
C GLU A 712 -2.80 26.30 12.88
N THR A 713 -3.66 26.03 11.89
CA THR A 713 -5.10 25.75 12.11
C THR A 713 -5.61 24.60 11.25
N ALA A 714 -6.66 23.90 11.71
CA ALA A 714 -7.22 22.76 10.98
C ALA A 714 -7.56 23.12 9.51
N SER A 715 -7.21 22.23 8.57
CA SER A 715 -7.32 22.42 7.12
C SER A 715 -8.61 23.13 6.70
N ARG A 716 -8.48 24.15 5.85
CA ARG A 716 -9.64 24.87 5.30
C ARG A 716 -10.05 24.28 3.96
N THR A 717 -11.30 23.84 3.85
CA THR A 717 -11.88 23.33 2.60
C THR A 717 -12.91 24.32 2.07
N ASP A 718 -12.73 24.85 0.88
CA ASP A 718 -13.75 25.63 0.18
C ASP A 718 -14.26 24.79 -1.00
N ALA A 719 -15.53 24.42 -1.01
CA ALA A 719 -16.18 23.59 -2.03
C ALA A 719 -17.42 24.28 -2.62
N ILE A 720 -17.58 24.22 -3.93
CA ILE A 720 -18.73 24.70 -4.68
C ILE A 720 -19.33 23.51 -5.41
N ILE A 721 -20.61 23.24 -5.19
CA ILE A 721 -21.36 22.14 -5.77
C ILE A 721 -22.51 22.75 -6.57
N THR A 722 -22.47 22.63 -7.89
CA THR A 722 -23.59 22.99 -8.78
C THR A 722 -24.17 21.71 -9.37
N ALA A 723 -25.45 21.45 -9.09
CA ALA A 723 -26.20 20.38 -9.72
C ALA A 723 -27.28 20.98 -10.63
N ASP A 724 -27.02 20.93 -11.93
CA ASP A 724 -28.00 21.30 -12.95
C ASP A 724 -28.88 20.10 -13.29
N LEU A 725 -30.18 20.35 -13.54
CA LEU A 725 -31.14 19.34 -14.00
C LEU A 725 -31.33 18.18 -13.00
N VAL A 726 -31.71 18.49 -11.77
CA VAL A 726 -32.05 17.53 -10.72
C VAL A 726 -33.45 16.95 -10.97
N SER A 727 -33.55 15.68 -11.38
CA SER A 727 -34.81 14.94 -11.50
C SER A 727 -35.30 14.55 -10.11
N ILE A 728 -36.41 15.17 -9.66
CA ILE A 728 -36.98 14.86 -8.34
C ILE A 728 -37.56 13.44 -8.32
N GLU A 729 -38.08 12.96 -9.45
CA GLU A 729 -38.54 11.57 -9.61
C GLU A 729 -37.40 10.58 -9.42
N GLY A 730 -36.23 10.88 -9.98
CA GLY A 730 -35.03 10.08 -9.76
C GLY A 730 -34.58 10.11 -8.30
N ILE A 731 -34.70 11.24 -7.61
CA ILE A 731 -34.39 11.33 -6.17
C ILE A 731 -35.35 10.48 -5.33
N GLU A 732 -36.65 10.48 -5.63
CA GLU A 732 -37.62 9.63 -4.93
C GLU A 732 -37.28 8.15 -5.05
N GLU A 733 -36.95 7.71 -6.26
CA GLU A 733 -36.53 6.34 -6.52
C GLU A 733 -35.28 5.98 -5.72
N LEU A 734 -34.30 6.90 -5.65
CA LEU A 734 -33.09 6.70 -4.85
C LEU A 734 -33.37 6.60 -3.35
N LEU A 735 -34.27 7.44 -2.85
CA LEU A 735 -34.67 7.46 -1.43
C LEU A 735 -35.67 6.34 -1.09
N GLY A 736 -36.15 5.56 -2.07
CA GLY A 736 -37.16 4.53 -1.87
C GLY A 736 -38.52 5.09 -1.45
N THR A 737 -38.78 6.37 -1.75
CA THR A 737 -40.09 6.98 -1.48
C THR A 737 -41.09 6.62 -2.57
N ARG A 738 -42.39 6.73 -2.26
CA ARG A 738 -43.44 6.42 -3.24
C ARG A 738 -43.32 7.40 -4.43
N PRO A 739 -43.24 6.91 -5.68
CA PRO A 739 -43.15 7.78 -6.85
C PRO A 739 -44.27 8.82 -6.88
N GLY A 740 -43.91 10.08 -7.09
CA GLY A 740 -44.79 11.24 -7.09
C GLY A 740 -44.79 12.07 -5.79
N THR A 741 -44.31 11.55 -4.66
CA THR A 741 -44.43 12.24 -3.35
C THR A 741 -43.78 13.64 -3.30
N PHE A 742 -42.49 13.74 -3.62
CA PHE A 742 -41.73 14.97 -3.80
C PHE A 742 -41.95 15.63 -5.16
N VAL A 743 -42.17 14.88 -6.25
CA VAL A 743 -42.47 15.45 -7.57
C VAL A 743 -43.75 16.29 -7.53
N ASP A 744 -44.70 15.89 -6.69
CA ASP A 744 -45.95 16.62 -6.52
C ASP A 744 -45.80 17.88 -5.68
N LEU A 745 -44.74 17.96 -4.86
CA LEU A 745 -44.45 19.11 -4.00
C LEU A 745 -43.41 20.07 -4.59
N LEU A 746 -42.38 19.53 -5.23
CA LEU A 746 -41.23 20.26 -5.77
C LEU A 746 -41.29 20.37 -7.30
N GLY A 747 -42.14 19.62 -7.99
CA GLY A 747 -42.12 19.49 -9.45
C GLY A 747 -41.11 18.45 -9.93
N GLY A 748 -41.15 18.11 -11.22
CA GLY A 748 -40.33 17.00 -11.76
C GLY A 748 -38.84 17.30 -11.95
N ARG A 749 -38.41 18.57 -11.95
CA ARG A 749 -37.01 18.96 -12.18
C ARG A 749 -36.62 20.17 -11.33
N GLY A 750 -35.36 20.28 -10.94
CA GLY A 750 -34.81 21.41 -10.20
C GLY A 750 -33.35 21.70 -10.51
N SER A 751 -32.77 22.63 -9.77
CA SER A 751 -31.34 22.92 -9.70
C SER A 751 -30.96 23.16 -8.25
N ILE A 752 -29.78 22.68 -7.86
CA ILE A 752 -29.18 22.92 -6.54
C ILE A 752 -27.85 23.63 -6.77
N ASN A 753 -27.64 24.75 -6.10
CA ASN A 753 -26.33 25.41 -6.07
C ASN A 753 -25.90 25.57 -4.61
N GLY A 754 -24.84 24.87 -4.21
CA GLY A 754 -24.31 24.84 -2.86
C GLY A 754 -22.90 25.40 -2.80
N ASN A 755 -22.63 26.27 -1.83
CA ASN A 755 -21.28 26.66 -1.43
C ASN A 755 -21.03 26.14 -0.01
N ILE A 756 -19.99 25.34 0.18
CA ILE A 756 -19.62 24.75 1.47
C ILE A 756 -18.20 25.20 1.80
N LYS A 757 -18.01 25.80 2.97
CA LYS A 757 -16.70 26.23 3.48
C LYS A 757 -16.46 25.59 4.84
N ALA A 758 -15.57 24.60 4.89
CA ALA A 758 -15.15 23.95 6.12
C ALA A 758 -13.84 24.53 6.67
N ILE A 759 -13.79 24.68 7.99
CA ILE A 759 -12.59 25.02 8.77
C ILE A 759 -12.52 24.00 9.90
N GLY A 760 -11.61 23.04 9.80
CA GLY A 760 -11.56 21.90 10.72
C GLY A 760 -12.82 21.03 10.67
N THR A 761 -13.47 20.81 11.82
CA THR A 761 -14.68 19.97 11.93
C THR A 761 -15.98 20.71 11.63
N ASP A 762 -15.92 22.02 11.39
CA ASP A 762 -17.08 22.88 11.20
C ASP A 762 -17.16 23.31 9.73
N ALA A 763 -18.33 23.18 9.12
CA ALA A 763 -18.62 23.53 7.73
C ALA A 763 -19.76 24.54 7.66
N ARG A 764 -19.49 25.74 7.14
CA ARG A 764 -20.55 26.69 6.76
C ARG A 764 -21.06 26.32 5.38
N PHE A 765 -22.38 26.25 5.20
CA PHE A 765 -22.98 25.99 3.89
C PHE A 765 -23.97 27.09 3.51
N ASP A 766 -24.17 27.27 2.20
CA ASP A 766 -25.16 28.13 1.58
C ASP A 766 -25.71 27.39 0.35
N ILE A 767 -26.95 26.92 0.43
CA ILE A 767 -27.59 26.04 -0.54
C ILE A 767 -28.83 26.73 -1.12
N ASP A 768 -28.76 27.13 -2.38
CA ASP A 768 -29.88 27.58 -3.18
C ASP A 768 -30.56 26.37 -3.83
N LEU A 769 -31.80 26.06 -3.42
CA LEU A 769 -32.63 25.05 -4.07
C LEU A 769 -33.71 25.77 -4.89
N ARG A 770 -33.73 25.53 -6.19
CA ARG A 770 -34.74 26.08 -7.09
C ARG A 770 -35.40 24.98 -7.89
N THR A 771 -36.71 24.87 -7.75
CA THR A 771 -37.56 24.00 -8.56
C THR A 771 -38.77 24.81 -9.07
N PRO A 772 -39.57 24.30 -10.01
CA PRO A 772 -40.79 24.99 -10.47
C PRO A 772 -41.77 25.34 -9.36
N GLN A 773 -41.70 24.60 -8.25
CA GLN A 773 -42.62 24.71 -7.12
C GLN A 773 -41.91 25.18 -5.84
N PHE A 774 -40.58 25.22 -5.78
CA PHE A 774 -39.84 25.60 -4.59
C PHE A 774 -38.80 26.67 -4.94
N ASP A 775 -38.79 27.77 -4.19
CA ASP A 775 -37.76 28.81 -4.28
C ASP A 775 -37.31 29.19 -2.86
N GLY A 776 -36.08 28.82 -2.52
CA GLY A 776 -35.51 29.08 -1.20
C GLY A 776 -34.01 28.85 -1.15
N SER A 777 -33.35 29.60 -0.27
CA SER A 777 -31.95 29.44 0.08
C SER A 777 -31.82 29.00 1.54
N LEU A 778 -30.92 28.07 1.80
CA LEU A 778 -30.62 27.53 3.13
C LEU A 778 -29.15 27.80 3.43
N SER A 779 -28.85 28.70 4.35
CA SER A 779 -27.49 28.89 4.86
C SER A 779 -27.38 28.45 6.30
N GLY A 780 -26.20 27.99 6.73
CA GLY A 780 -26.03 27.44 8.06
C GLY A 780 -24.61 26.97 8.35
N THR A 781 -24.42 26.35 9.52
CA THR A 781 -23.19 25.67 9.93
C THR A 781 -23.48 24.23 10.32
N ALA A 782 -22.71 23.28 9.81
CA ALA A 782 -22.71 21.88 10.20
C ALA A 782 -21.40 21.59 10.93
N SER A 783 -21.46 21.12 12.16
CA SER A 783 -20.30 20.68 12.95
C SER A 783 -20.47 19.20 13.29
N THR A 784 -19.46 18.59 13.90
CA THR A 784 -19.63 17.26 14.52
C THR A 784 -20.68 17.25 15.63
N ALA A 785 -20.97 18.39 16.26
CA ALA A 785 -21.96 18.49 17.33
C ALA A 785 -23.39 18.69 16.82
N ALA A 786 -23.61 19.64 15.90
CA ALA A 786 -24.94 20.03 15.44
C ALA A 786 -24.95 20.64 14.03
N VAL A 787 -26.11 20.61 13.40
CA VAL A 787 -26.46 21.40 12.20
C VAL A 787 -27.33 22.59 12.63
N GLU A 788 -26.85 23.79 12.36
CA GLU A 788 -27.51 25.06 12.64
C GLU A 788 -27.87 25.76 11.33
N LEU A 789 -29.13 26.19 11.14
CA LEU A 789 -29.52 27.03 9.99
C LEU A 789 -29.62 28.50 10.43
N ASP A 790 -29.10 29.39 9.58
CA ASP A 790 -29.38 30.82 9.66
C ASP A 790 -30.89 31.03 9.39
N PRO A 791 -31.50 32.09 9.98
CA PRO A 791 -32.90 32.38 9.72
C PRO A 791 -33.18 32.57 8.22
N THR A 792 -34.15 31.83 7.70
CA THR A 792 -34.48 31.85 6.26
C THR A 792 -35.98 31.70 6.01
N THR A 793 -36.42 32.13 4.84
CA THR A 793 -37.80 31.95 4.38
C THR A 793 -37.79 31.19 3.06
N VAL A 794 -38.59 30.13 3.01
CA VAL A 794 -38.72 29.25 1.86
C VAL A 794 -40.14 29.38 1.32
N ASN A 795 -40.29 29.50 0.00
CA ASN A 795 -41.60 29.57 -0.63
C ASN A 795 -41.85 28.33 -1.48
N LEU A 796 -43.00 27.70 -1.26
CA LEU A 796 -43.48 26.52 -1.95
C LEU A 796 -44.79 26.87 -2.67
N LYS A 797 -44.87 26.61 -3.97
CA LYS A 797 -46.03 26.88 -4.83
C LYS A 797 -46.53 25.58 -5.42
N ILE A 798 -47.61 25.05 -4.87
CA ILE A 798 -48.17 23.77 -5.27
C ILE A 798 -49.29 24.01 -6.31
N PRO A 799 -49.17 23.49 -7.55
CA PRO A 799 -50.20 23.62 -8.56
C PRO A 799 -51.49 22.87 -8.19
N PRO A 800 -52.67 23.33 -8.66
CA PRO A 800 -53.95 22.69 -8.40
C PRO A 800 -53.98 21.19 -8.68
N ALA A 801 -53.47 20.75 -9.83
CA ALA A 801 -53.48 19.35 -10.21
C ALA A 801 -52.68 18.43 -9.27
N ASN A 802 -51.71 18.99 -8.53
CA ASN A 802 -50.95 18.24 -7.53
C ASN A 802 -51.72 18.17 -6.21
N LEU A 803 -52.35 19.29 -5.82
CA LEU A 803 -53.24 19.33 -4.66
C LEU A 803 -54.46 18.41 -4.84
N ASP A 804 -55.04 18.37 -6.05
CA ASP A 804 -56.14 17.46 -6.41
C ASP A 804 -55.71 16.00 -6.20
N ARG A 805 -54.53 15.61 -6.69
CA ARG A 805 -54.00 14.25 -6.51
C ARG A 805 -53.72 13.89 -5.05
N ILE A 806 -53.13 14.82 -4.29
CA ILE A 806 -52.88 14.64 -2.85
C ILE A 806 -54.21 14.46 -2.12
N ALA A 807 -55.22 15.26 -2.48
CA ALA A 807 -56.54 15.21 -1.86
C ALA A 807 -57.34 13.96 -2.26
N GLU A 808 -57.29 13.54 -3.52
CA GLU A 808 -57.91 12.29 -4.00
C GLU A 808 -57.30 11.05 -3.33
N ALA A 809 -55.99 11.07 -3.04
CA ALA A 809 -55.31 9.96 -2.38
C ALA A 809 -55.84 9.72 -0.95
N GLY A 810 -56.19 10.76 -0.19
CA GLY A 810 -56.72 10.63 1.18
C GLY A 810 -58.24 10.60 1.30
N ALA A 811 -58.97 11.30 0.43
CA ALA A 811 -60.44 11.35 0.50
C ALA A 811 -61.12 10.18 -0.22
N GLY A 812 -60.40 9.48 -1.11
CA GLY A 812 -60.97 8.56 -2.07
C GLY A 812 -61.48 9.26 -3.35
N PRO A 813 -61.81 8.48 -4.41
CA PRO A 813 -62.19 9.04 -5.70
C PRO A 813 -63.52 9.80 -5.64
N GLY A 814 -63.52 11.07 -6.04
CA GLY A 814 -64.73 11.89 -6.23
C GLY A 814 -65.23 12.64 -4.99
N THR A 815 -64.48 12.64 -3.89
CA THR A 815 -64.85 13.32 -2.64
C THR A 815 -64.33 14.77 -2.58
N VAL A 816 -63.28 15.08 -3.32
CA VAL A 816 -62.67 16.42 -3.39
C VAL A 816 -62.96 16.99 -4.77
N GLY A 817 -63.44 18.24 -4.83
CA GLY A 817 -63.50 18.96 -6.09
C GLY A 817 -62.12 19.52 -6.45
N ALA A 818 -62.07 20.37 -7.47
CA ALA A 818 -60.80 20.92 -7.96
C ALA A 818 -60.34 22.11 -7.11
N PHE A 819 -59.05 22.17 -6.78
CA PHE A 819 -58.41 23.40 -6.34
C PHE A 819 -58.48 24.43 -7.48
N LYS A 820 -58.92 25.67 -7.21
CA LYS A 820 -59.12 26.67 -8.28
C LYS A 820 -57.85 27.46 -8.64
N ALA A 821 -56.89 27.51 -7.73
CA ALA A 821 -55.66 28.26 -7.86
C ALA A 821 -54.48 27.54 -7.18
N PRO A 822 -53.23 27.77 -7.60
CA PRO A 822 -52.06 27.27 -6.89
C PRO A 822 -52.07 27.71 -5.43
N MET A 823 -51.59 26.85 -4.54
CA MET A 823 -51.41 27.16 -3.13
C MET A 823 -49.97 27.63 -2.91
N ASP A 824 -49.78 28.87 -2.47
CA ASP A 824 -48.46 29.37 -2.10
C ASP A 824 -48.29 29.22 -0.58
N ILE A 825 -47.32 28.43 -0.15
CA ILE A 825 -46.95 28.18 1.24
C ILE A 825 -45.60 28.85 1.49
N SER A 826 -45.53 29.76 2.46
CA SER A 826 -44.29 30.38 2.91
C SER A 826 -43.91 29.85 4.28
N ALA A 827 -42.71 29.27 4.39
CA ALA A 827 -42.15 28.70 5.61
C ALA A 827 -41.01 29.58 6.11
N SER A 828 -41.17 30.23 7.26
CA SER A 828 -40.09 30.93 7.97
C SER A 828 -39.44 29.98 8.97
N ILE A 829 -38.13 29.87 8.90
CA ILE A 829 -37.29 29.15 9.87
C ILE A 829 -36.53 30.23 10.64
N ASP A 830 -36.94 30.51 11.88
CA ASP A 830 -36.35 31.60 12.68
C ASP A 830 -35.19 31.11 13.57
N GLY A 831 -35.07 29.80 13.73
CA GLY A 831 -33.97 29.14 14.42
C GLY A 831 -34.08 27.64 14.17
N PHE A 832 -32.97 27.01 13.84
CA PHE A 832 -32.88 25.56 13.66
C PHE A 832 -31.50 25.14 14.11
N ARG A 833 -31.43 24.25 15.09
CA ARG A 833 -30.24 23.64 15.63
C ARG A 833 -30.61 22.21 15.97
N VAL A 834 -30.02 21.26 15.27
CA VAL A 834 -30.29 19.84 15.45
C VAL A 834 -28.98 19.10 15.67
N PRO A 835 -28.79 18.40 16.79
CA PRO A 835 -27.58 17.62 17.04
C PRO A 835 -27.33 16.58 15.95
N THR A 836 -26.08 16.38 15.51
CA THR A 836 -25.81 15.41 14.43
C THR A 836 -26.08 13.97 14.84
N ALA A 837 -25.96 13.68 16.14
CA ALA A 837 -26.33 12.41 16.76
C ALA A 837 -27.79 12.03 16.47
N LEU A 838 -28.70 13.02 16.32
CA LEU A 838 -30.08 12.73 15.93
C LEU A 838 -30.17 12.05 14.54
N PHE A 839 -29.35 12.49 13.58
CA PHE A 839 -29.33 11.88 12.23
C PHE A 839 -28.68 10.50 12.23
N ARG A 840 -27.85 10.18 13.23
CA ARG A 840 -27.25 8.85 13.43
C ARG A 840 -28.07 7.94 14.34
N ASN A 841 -29.23 8.40 14.81
CA ASN A 841 -30.04 7.70 15.82
C ASN A 841 -29.25 7.36 17.11
N GLU A 842 -28.33 8.25 17.49
CA GLU A 842 -27.51 8.17 18.71
C GLU A 842 -28.12 9.06 19.82
N PRO A 843 -27.90 8.70 21.10
CA PRO A 843 -28.17 9.58 22.24
C PRO A 843 -27.65 11.01 22.07
N PHE A 844 -28.47 12.01 22.36
CA PHE A 844 -28.05 13.41 22.29
C PHE A 844 -28.60 14.28 23.42
N PRO A 845 -27.94 15.40 23.77
CA PRO A 845 -28.46 16.35 24.74
C PRO A 845 -29.67 17.08 24.17
N ALA A 846 -30.84 16.82 24.75
CA ALA A 846 -32.13 17.36 24.32
C ALA A 846 -32.18 18.90 24.23
N ASP A 847 -31.43 19.58 25.11
CA ASP A 847 -31.32 21.03 25.21
C ASP A 847 -30.56 21.67 24.04
N GLN A 848 -29.93 20.86 23.20
CA GLN A 848 -29.26 21.31 21.98
C GLN A 848 -30.18 21.29 20.76
N CYS A 849 -31.39 20.71 20.85
CA CYS A 849 -32.34 20.66 19.75
C CYS A 849 -33.33 21.83 19.83
N VAL A 850 -33.17 22.80 18.92
CA VAL A 850 -33.98 24.02 18.84
C VAL A 850 -34.54 24.14 17.44
N PHE A 851 -35.84 24.31 17.27
CA PHE A 851 -36.39 24.71 15.97
C PHE A 851 -37.66 25.55 16.08
N LYS A 852 -37.74 26.60 15.26
CA LYS A 852 -38.85 27.55 15.17
C LYS A 852 -39.28 27.66 13.72
N LEU A 853 -40.34 26.95 13.37
CA LEU A 853 -40.91 26.92 12.03
C LEU A 853 -42.29 27.59 12.04
N ALA A 854 -42.46 28.59 11.20
CA ALA A 854 -43.75 29.24 10.96
C ALA A 854 -44.16 29.04 9.50
N LEU A 855 -45.26 28.34 9.28
CA LEU A 855 -45.88 28.16 7.97
C LEU A 855 -47.03 29.16 7.83
N SER A 856 -47.12 29.79 6.67
CA SER A 856 -48.24 30.63 6.26
C SER A 856 -48.66 30.24 4.86
N VAL A 857 -49.97 30.12 4.64
CA VAL A 857 -50.53 29.74 3.34
C VAL A 857 -51.27 30.94 2.78
N SER A 858 -51.00 31.28 1.52
CA SER A 858 -51.72 32.33 0.81
C SER A 858 -53.19 31.97 0.64
N PRO A 859 -54.09 32.96 0.48
CA PRO A 859 -55.50 32.66 0.30
C PRO A 859 -55.74 31.73 -0.90
N PHE A 860 -56.52 30.67 -0.69
CA PHE A 860 -56.84 29.70 -1.75
C PHE A 860 -58.31 29.28 -1.69
N THR A 861 -58.86 28.91 -2.84
CA THR A 861 -60.23 28.40 -2.95
C THR A 861 -60.24 26.92 -3.25
N LEU A 862 -60.97 26.17 -2.42
CA LEU A 862 -61.21 24.75 -2.56
C LEU A 862 -62.69 24.52 -2.89
N ASP A 863 -62.96 23.79 -3.97
CA ASP A 863 -64.30 23.28 -4.28
C ASP A 863 -64.41 21.88 -3.67
N LEU A 864 -65.37 21.66 -2.78
CA LEU A 864 -65.62 20.36 -2.17
C LEU A 864 -66.92 19.79 -2.69
N VAL A 865 -66.88 18.53 -3.13
CA VAL A 865 -68.09 17.81 -3.56
C VAL A 865 -69.04 17.75 -2.37
N ASP A 866 -70.30 18.14 -2.60
CA ASP A 866 -71.39 18.23 -1.61
C ASP A 866 -71.25 19.26 -0.48
N ALA A 867 -70.07 19.85 -0.26
CA ALA A 867 -69.84 20.92 0.74
C ALA A 867 -69.67 22.33 0.14
N GLY A 868 -69.54 22.45 -1.19
CA GLY A 868 -69.46 23.73 -1.89
C GLY A 868 -68.07 24.37 -1.86
N ASN A 869 -68.00 25.66 -2.20
CA ASN A 869 -66.74 26.38 -2.29
C ASN A 869 -66.32 26.96 -0.93
N TYR A 870 -65.04 26.82 -0.60
CA TYR A 870 -64.41 27.41 0.58
C TYR A 870 -63.20 28.24 0.17
N GLU A 871 -63.20 29.52 0.55
CA GLU A 871 -62.07 30.44 0.40
C GLU A 871 -61.35 30.57 1.75
N PHE A 872 -60.19 29.92 1.86
CA PHE A 872 -59.31 30.03 3.02
C PHE A 872 -58.53 31.34 2.92
N THR A 873 -58.61 32.21 3.93
CA THR A 873 -58.01 33.55 3.87
C THR A 873 -56.80 33.70 4.78
N ASP A 874 -56.83 33.10 5.96
CA ASP A 874 -55.78 33.21 6.97
C ASP A 874 -55.46 31.82 7.49
N SER A 875 -54.42 31.18 6.96
CA SER A 875 -53.96 29.86 7.42
C SER A 875 -52.50 29.93 7.84
N THR A 876 -52.24 29.73 9.12
CA THR A 876 -50.91 29.70 9.72
C THR A 876 -50.72 28.48 10.60
N ALA A 877 -49.51 27.94 10.63
CA ALA A 877 -49.11 26.89 11.55
C ALA A 877 -47.73 27.24 12.13
N MET A 878 -47.62 27.27 13.46
CA MET A 878 -46.37 27.53 14.15
C MET A 878 -45.95 26.27 14.90
N LEU A 879 -44.72 25.82 14.67
CA LEU A 879 -44.06 24.74 15.39
C LEU A 879 -42.85 25.32 16.11
N ASN A 880 -42.86 25.24 17.44
CA ASN A 880 -41.80 25.82 18.28
C ASN A 880 -41.25 24.78 19.26
N CYS A 881 -39.95 24.54 19.19
CA CYS A 881 -39.16 23.76 20.11
C CYS A 881 -37.99 24.64 20.58
N ASP A 882 -38.08 25.16 21.81
CA ASP A 882 -36.96 25.90 22.42
C ASP A 882 -35.89 24.94 22.97
N ASP A 883 -36.31 23.73 23.34
CA ASP A 883 -35.51 22.60 23.86
C ASP A 883 -36.39 21.34 23.77
N LEU A 884 -35.87 20.26 23.19
CA LEU A 884 -36.67 19.07 22.91
C LEU A 884 -37.07 18.31 24.18
N SER A 885 -36.37 18.49 25.31
CA SER A 885 -36.78 17.95 26.62
C SER A 885 -38.01 18.67 27.19
N SER A 886 -38.13 19.97 26.88
CA SER A 886 -39.30 20.80 27.20
C SER A 886 -40.48 20.53 26.25
N GLY A 887 -40.24 19.82 25.14
CA GLY A 887 -41.24 19.41 24.17
C GLY A 887 -41.46 20.37 22.99
N ILE A 888 -42.29 19.92 22.05
CA ILE A 888 -42.64 20.65 20.84
C ILE A 888 -44.03 21.28 21.02
N ARG A 889 -44.18 22.58 20.74
CA ARG A 889 -45.46 23.29 20.74
C ARG A 889 -45.96 23.51 19.32
N LEU A 890 -47.25 23.29 19.10
CA LEU A 890 -47.97 23.46 17.83
C LEU A 890 -49.12 24.46 18.01
N ASP A 891 -49.21 25.47 17.14
CA ASP A 891 -50.36 26.40 17.05
C ASP A 891 -50.78 26.52 15.58
N ILE A 892 -51.91 25.91 15.22
CA ILE A 892 -52.51 25.98 13.89
C ILE A 892 -53.74 26.86 13.97
N ARG A 893 -53.83 27.85 13.08
CA ARG A 893 -54.99 28.71 12.92
C ARG A 893 -55.35 28.77 11.46
N SER A 894 -56.60 28.48 11.15
CA SER A 894 -57.13 28.63 9.80
C SER A 894 -58.54 29.21 9.85
N SER A 895 -58.86 30.07 8.89
CA SER A 895 -60.24 30.53 8.68
C SER A 895 -60.59 30.55 7.20
N ALA A 896 -61.85 30.22 6.91
CA ALA A 896 -62.39 30.22 5.57
C ALA A 896 -63.81 30.77 5.50
N ALA A 897 -64.14 31.43 4.40
CA ALA A 897 -65.49 31.77 4.02
C ALA A 897 -66.04 30.69 3.08
N GLY A 898 -67.18 30.09 3.41
CA GLY A 898 -67.81 29.04 2.59
C GLY A 898 -69.17 29.45 2.03
N ASP A 899 -69.67 28.68 1.06
CA ASP A 899 -71.04 28.81 0.53
C ASP A 899 -72.12 28.48 1.58
N HIS A 900 -71.76 27.78 2.65
CA HIS A 900 -72.65 27.43 3.77
C HIS A 900 -72.70 28.52 4.85
N GLU A 901 -73.83 28.62 5.58
CA GLU A 901 -74.02 29.64 6.63
C GLU A 901 -72.98 29.50 7.75
N GLY A 902 -72.01 30.42 7.77
CA GLY A 902 -71.03 30.57 8.86
C GLY A 902 -69.59 30.73 8.36
N THR A 903 -68.76 31.39 9.16
CA THR A 903 -67.31 31.41 8.95
C THR A 903 -66.72 30.10 9.47
N THR A 904 -66.01 29.38 8.61
CA THR A 904 -65.25 28.20 9.01
C THR A 904 -64.01 28.65 9.79
N SER A 905 -63.74 28.05 10.94
CA SER A 905 -62.52 28.33 11.71
C SER A 905 -61.94 27.06 12.32
N LEU A 906 -60.62 26.94 12.27
CA LEU A 906 -59.83 25.91 12.90
C LEU A 906 -58.81 26.59 13.82
N SER A 907 -58.80 26.22 15.09
CA SER A 907 -57.79 26.64 16.06
C SER A 907 -57.32 25.41 16.82
N VAL A 908 -56.08 24.99 16.60
CA VAL A 908 -55.46 23.86 17.30
C VAL A 908 -54.24 24.35 18.04
N ARG A 909 -54.22 24.19 19.36
CA ARG A 909 -53.02 24.40 20.17
C ARG A 909 -52.65 23.09 20.83
N GLY A 910 -51.41 22.69 20.73
CA GLY A 910 -50.93 21.48 21.39
C GLY A 910 -49.48 21.57 21.80
N SER A 911 -49.09 20.68 22.71
CA SER A 911 -47.69 20.44 23.04
C SER A 911 -47.43 18.94 23.23
N ALA A 912 -46.37 18.45 22.61
CA ALA A 912 -45.85 17.10 22.81
C ALA A 912 -44.60 17.19 23.69
N THR A 913 -44.64 16.64 24.89
CA THR A 913 -43.53 16.62 25.85
C THR A 913 -43.01 15.20 26.07
N ARG A 914 -41.83 15.06 26.68
CA ARG A 914 -41.16 13.75 26.92
C ARG A 914 -40.99 12.93 25.63
N LEU A 915 -40.49 13.59 24.59
CA LEU A 915 -40.16 12.94 23.32
C LEU A 915 -38.82 12.20 23.36
N ILE A 916 -38.06 12.40 24.43
CA ILE A 916 -36.73 11.83 24.66
C ILE A 916 -36.76 11.10 26.00
N ASP A 917 -36.14 9.92 26.05
CA ASP A 917 -35.95 9.15 27.28
C ASP A 917 -34.80 9.69 28.15
N ASP A 918 -34.52 9.01 29.27
CA ASP A 918 -33.45 9.40 30.19
C ASP A 918 -32.04 9.20 29.59
N ASP A 919 -31.93 8.42 28.52
CA ASP A 919 -30.68 8.14 27.82
C ASP A 919 -30.41 9.11 26.67
N GLY A 920 -31.36 9.99 26.30
CA GLY A 920 -31.19 10.96 25.21
C GLY A 920 -31.65 10.46 23.84
N ALA A 921 -32.37 9.32 23.77
CA ALA A 921 -32.94 8.78 22.53
C ALA A 921 -34.41 9.19 22.37
N ILE A 922 -34.87 9.32 21.12
CA ILE A 922 -36.29 9.61 20.85
C ILE A 922 -37.14 8.40 21.20
N ASP A 923 -38.08 8.59 22.14
CA ASP A 923 -39.01 7.56 22.57
C ASP A 923 -40.45 8.09 22.51
N THR A 924 -41.20 7.65 21.50
CA THR A 924 -42.60 8.02 21.34
C THR A 924 -43.53 7.33 22.35
N SER A 925 -43.05 6.31 23.07
CA SER A 925 -43.86 5.58 24.06
C SER A 925 -44.06 6.36 25.35
N THR A 926 -43.13 7.27 25.69
CA THR A 926 -43.18 8.15 26.86
C THR A 926 -43.76 9.54 26.55
N MET A 927 -44.03 9.82 25.27
CA MET A 927 -44.62 11.08 24.80
C MET A 927 -45.94 11.40 25.51
N ARG A 928 -46.08 12.66 25.90
CA ARG A 928 -47.30 13.23 26.48
C ARG A 928 -47.80 14.38 25.64
N LEU A 929 -49.08 14.32 25.27
CA LEU A 929 -49.77 15.29 24.45
C LEU A 929 -50.75 16.11 25.28
N ASP A 930 -50.57 17.42 25.27
CA ASP A 930 -51.62 18.37 25.61
C ASP A 930 -52.20 18.92 24.30
N LEU A 931 -53.52 18.98 24.21
CA LEU A 931 -54.23 19.45 23.01
C LEU A 931 -55.44 20.27 23.42
N ASP A 932 -55.68 21.37 22.75
CA ASP A 932 -56.88 22.19 22.81
C ASP A 932 -57.25 22.61 21.38
N SER A 933 -58.26 21.96 20.83
CA SER A 933 -58.72 22.19 19.46
C SER A 933 -60.17 22.62 19.45
N VAL A 934 -60.45 23.70 18.70
CA VAL A 934 -61.78 24.21 18.42
C VAL A 934 -61.94 24.34 16.91
N ILE A 935 -63.00 23.72 16.41
CA ILE A 935 -63.34 23.60 15.00
C ILE A 935 -64.79 24.07 14.86
N SER A 936 -65.05 25.06 14.00
CA SER A 936 -66.38 25.61 13.76
C SER A 936 -66.74 25.51 12.27
N SER A 937 -67.88 24.92 11.96
CA SER A 937 -68.43 24.72 10.61
C SER A 937 -67.42 24.17 9.59
N PHE A 938 -66.49 23.32 10.02
CA PHE A 938 -65.38 22.88 9.20
C PHE A 938 -65.81 21.78 8.22
N PRO A 939 -65.35 21.80 6.96
CA PRO A 939 -65.74 20.80 5.98
C PRO A 939 -65.27 19.41 6.40
N THR A 940 -66.19 18.47 6.52
CA THR A 940 -65.87 17.07 6.83
C THR A 940 -65.05 16.39 5.73
N PRO A 941 -65.14 16.73 4.42
CA PRO A 941 -64.24 16.13 3.43
C PRO A 941 -62.77 16.47 3.69
N LEU A 942 -62.48 17.65 4.27
CA LEU A 942 -61.12 18.00 4.66
C LEU A 942 -60.65 17.18 5.86
N VAL A 943 -61.54 16.93 6.83
CA VAL A 943 -61.23 16.02 7.93
C VAL A 943 -60.99 14.61 7.40
N ASP A 944 -61.76 14.16 6.40
CA ASP A 944 -61.56 12.87 5.76
C ASP A 944 -60.20 12.75 5.07
N ILE A 945 -59.75 13.80 4.36
CA ILE A 945 -58.41 13.84 3.73
C ILE A 945 -57.32 13.74 4.79
N LEU A 946 -57.43 14.54 5.85
CA LEU A 946 -56.41 14.61 6.90
C LEU A 946 -56.35 13.34 7.76
N ALA A 947 -57.49 12.67 7.95
CA ALA A 947 -57.61 11.45 8.72
C ALA A 947 -57.51 10.16 7.88
N ASP A 948 -57.42 10.29 6.55
CA ASP A 948 -57.44 9.17 5.58
C ASP A 948 -58.66 8.24 5.78
N THR A 949 -59.84 8.83 6.03
CA THR A 949 -61.07 8.06 6.30
C THR A 949 -61.89 7.78 5.04
N GLY A 950 -61.44 8.22 3.86
CA GLY A 950 -62.06 7.85 2.57
C GLY A 950 -63.51 8.32 2.40
N GLY A 951 -63.86 9.49 2.94
CA GLY A 951 -65.21 10.07 2.83
C GLY A 951 -66.24 9.53 3.84
N LYS A 952 -65.81 8.64 4.76
CA LYS A 952 -66.70 8.03 5.75
C LYS A 952 -67.20 9.02 6.80
N LEU A 953 -66.37 10.00 7.20
CA LEU A 953 -66.79 11.03 8.14
C LEU A 953 -67.82 11.96 7.51
N THR A 954 -67.60 12.38 6.26
CA THR A 954 -68.58 13.15 5.48
C THR A 954 -69.90 12.40 5.37
N SER A 955 -69.83 11.09 5.11
CA SER A 955 -71.03 10.24 5.03
C SER A 955 -71.74 10.08 6.38
N ALA A 956 -71.03 10.20 7.50
CA ALA A 956 -71.59 10.00 8.84
C ALA A 956 -72.08 11.31 9.50
N LEU A 957 -71.36 12.41 9.28
CA LEU A 957 -71.58 13.71 9.94
C LEU A 957 -72.19 14.76 8.99
N GLY A 958 -72.28 14.47 7.70
CA GLY A 958 -72.71 15.44 6.68
C GLY A 958 -71.56 16.35 6.25
N ALA A 959 -71.85 17.43 5.53
CA ALA A 959 -70.85 18.28 4.85
C ALA A 959 -69.95 19.13 5.79
N THR A 960 -70.43 19.45 7.00
CA THR A 960 -69.69 20.29 7.96
C THR A 960 -69.82 19.75 9.37
N VAL A 961 -68.80 20.01 10.19
CA VAL A 961 -68.74 19.61 11.60
C VAL A 961 -68.21 20.74 12.48
N ASN A 962 -68.81 20.88 13.66
CA ASN A 962 -68.27 21.59 14.79
C ASN A 962 -67.62 20.57 15.72
N ALA A 963 -66.39 20.82 16.16
CA ALA A 963 -65.73 19.93 17.09
C ALA A 963 -64.93 20.71 18.13
N THR A 964 -64.98 20.27 19.37
CA THR A 964 -64.02 20.66 20.40
C THR A 964 -63.36 19.41 20.94
N ALA A 965 -62.04 19.39 21.04
CA ALA A 965 -61.32 18.29 21.66
C ALA A 965 -60.23 18.85 22.57
N LYS A 966 -60.10 18.23 23.74
CA LYS A 966 -59.08 18.58 24.71
C LYS A 966 -58.41 17.34 25.26
N ALA A 967 -57.09 17.31 25.17
CA ALA A 967 -56.24 16.29 25.76
C ALA A 967 -55.35 16.95 26.84
N VAL A 968 -55.19 16.28 27.97
CA VAL A 968 -54.28 16.72 29.04
C VAL A 968 -53.40 15.56 29.45
N ASP A 969 -52.09 15.74 29.34
CA ASP A 969 -51.05 14.75 29.65
C ASP A 969 -51.29 13.38 28.97
N LEU A 970 -51.86 13.40 27.76
CA LEU A 970 -52.30 12.21 27.04
C LEU A 970 -51.09 11.42 26.53
N SER A 971 -50.94 10.20 27.04
CA SER A 971 -49.95 9.23 26.59
C SER A 971 -50.62 7.88 26.37
N ARG A 972 -49.84 6.85 26.02
CA ARG A 972 -50.35 5.47 25.97
C ARG A 972 -50.87 5.02 27.34
N ASP A 973 -50.28 5.49 28.42
CA ASP A 973 -50.50 4.93 29.76
C ASP A 973 -51.20 5.87 30.74
N THR A 974 -51.31 7.16 30.41
CA THR A 974 -51.83 8.22 31.30
C THR A 974 -52.56 9.31 30.52
N GLY A 975 -53.25 10.19 31.27
CA GLY A 975 -53.87 11.41 30.73
C GLY A 975 -55.37 11.29 30.55
N THR A 976 -55.97 12.40 30.13
CA THR A 976 -57.40 12.49 29.86
C THR A 976 -57.68 13.10 28.49
N PHE A 977 -58.78 12.66 27.89
CA PHE A 977 -59.27 13.15 26.60
C PHE A 977 -60.77 13.39 26.67
N LEU A 978 -61.22 14.56 26.24
CA LEU A 978 -62.64 14.89 26.06
C LEU A 978 -62.84 15.43 24.66
N ALA A 979 -64.01 15.15 24.09
CA ALA A 979 -64.36 15.63 22.76
C ALA A 979 -65.87 15.81 22.63
N ASP A 980 -66.27 16.88 21.98
CA ASP A 980 -67.64 17.11 21.56
C ASP A 980 -67.63 17.36 20.05
N LEU A 981 -68.49 16.66 19.33
CA LEU A 981 -68.71 16.79 17.90
C LEU A 981 -70.19 17.10 17.69
N ASP A 982 -70.48 18.06 16.84
CA ASP A 982 -71.84 18.46 16.48
C ASP A 982 -71.92 18.79 15.00
N SER A 983 -72.91 18.21 14.33
CA SER A 983 -73.12 18.34 12.89
C SER A 983 -74.60 18.20 12.59
N ARG A 984 -74.98 18.50 11.34
CA ARG A 984 -76.38 18.36 10.92
C ARG A 984 -76.86 16.91 11.00
N GLU A 985 -76.00 15.97 10.63
CA GLU A 985 -76.36 14.54 10.57
C GLU A 985 -76.05 13.81 11.88
N GLY A 986 -75.40 14.47 12.86
CA GLY A 986 -75.26 13.89 14.17
C GLY A 986 -74.38 14.65 15.16
N SER A 987 -74.42 14.23 16.41
CA SER A 987 -73.57 14.72 17.48
C SER A 987 -73.00 13.58 18.31
N LEU A 988 -71.82 13.79 18.89
CA LEU A 988 -71.14 12.87 19.79
C LEU A 988 -70.49 13.66 20.91
N SER A 989 -70.80 13.33 22.16
CA SER A 989 -70.20 13.94 23.35
C SER A 989 -69.48 12.85 24.16
N VAL A 990 -68.19 13.06 24.33
CA VAL A 990 -67.25 12.22 25.08
C VAL A 990 -66.84 13.00 26.34
N PRO A 991 -67.50 12.76 27.50
CA PRO A 991 -67.35 13.61 28.68
C PRO A 991 -65.98 13.53 29.36
N GLY A 992 -65.22 12.47 29.09
CA GLY A 992 -63.86 12.25 29.61
C GLY A 992 -63.45 10.79 29.47
N MET A 993 -62.34 10.55 28.79
CA MET A 993 -61.68 9.25 28.68
C MET A 993 -60.34 9.34 29.40
N LYS A 994 -60.08 8.42 30.33
CA LYS A 994 -58.83 8.30 31.06
C LYS A 994 -58.00 7.14 30.54
N PHE A 995 -56.73 7.39 30.30
CA PHE A 995 -55.79 6.40 29.79
C PHE A 995 -55.02 5.79 30.97
N ILE A 996 -55.03 4.45 31.06
CA ILE A 996 -54.37 3.69 32.13
C ILE A 996 -53.76 2.43 31.51
N LYS A 997 -52.43 2.33 31.48
CA LYS A 997 -51.69 1.13 31.02
C LYS A 997 -52.11 0.66 29.62
N GLY A 998 -52.15 1.56 28.64
CA GLY A 998 -52.57 1.24 27.27
C GLY A 998 -54.08 1.07 27.08
N ILE A 999 -54.92 1.36 28.08
CA ILE A 999 -56.38 1.25 27.98
C ILE A 999 -57.03 2.62 28.19
N ALA A 1000 -57.84 3.06 27.23
CA ALA A 1000 -58.72 4.20 27.36
C ALA A 1000 -60.03 3.76 28.04
N THR A 1001 -60.31 4.31 29.22
CA THR A 1001 -61.48 3.99 30.03
C THR A 1001 -62.34 5.22 30.24
N LEU A 1002 -63.66 5.07 30.27
CA LEU A 1002 -64.57 6.18 30.56
C LEU A 1002 -64.36 6.70 31.99
N GLU A 1003 -64.20 8.02 32.18
CA GLU A 1003 -64.01 8.62 33.50
C GLU A 1003 -65.36 8.98 34.15
N GLY A 1004 -65.68 8.30 35.26
CA GLY A 1004 -66.91 8.53 36.02
C GLY A 1004 -68.16 7.85 35.43
N ASP A 1005 -69.33 8.28 35.90
CA ASP A 1005 -70.63 7.68 35.53
C ASP A 1005 -71.28 8.35 34.30
N ALA A 1006 -70.63 9.36 33.71
CA ALA A 1006 -71.18 10.10 32.56
C ALA A 1006 -70.99 9.29 31.28
N PRO A 1007 -72.07 8.79 30.64
CA PRO A 1007 -71.96 7.98 29.42
C PRO A 1007 -71.44 8.83 28.25
N ILE A 1008 -70.75 8.20 27.30
CA ILE A 1008 -70.63 8.79 25.95
C ILE A 1008 -72.03 8.81 25.37
N THR A 1009 -72.46 9.96 24.86
CA THR A 1009 -73.78 10.11 24.23
C THR A 1009 -73.64 10.62 22.82
N GLY A 1010 -74.49 10.17 21.92
CA GLY A 1010 -74.54 10.70 20.57
C GLY A 1010 -75.90 10.54 19.93
N LYS A 1011 -76.10 11.24 18.82
CA LYS A 1011 -77.27 11.13 17.96
C LYS A 1011 -76.81 11.11 16.52
N PHE A 1012 -77.26 10.18 15.70
CA PHE A 1012 -76.80 10.09 14.31
C PHE A 1012 -77.93 9.77 13.36
N ALA A 1013 -77.89 10.38 12.18
CA ALA A 1013 -78.71 10.01 11.05
C ALA A 1013 -78.20 8.66 10.51
N LEU A 1014 -79.12 7.80 10.10
CA LEU A 1014 -78.77 6.51 9.54
C LEU A 1014 -78.42 6.65 8.06
N SER A 1015 -77.22 7.17 7.78
CA SER A 1015 -76.72 7.25 6.41
C SER A 1015 -76.49 5.85 5.82
N GLU A 1016 -76.39 5.79 4.49
CA GLU A 1016 -76.11 4.54 3.77
C GLU A 1016 -74.78 3.93 4.21
N SER A 1017 -73.72 4.74 4.37
CA SER A 1017 -72.43 4.26 4.88
C SER A 1017 -72.54 3.79 6.33
N MET A 1018 -73.19 4.53 7.25
CA MET A 1018 -73.39 4.07 8.64
C MET A 1018 -74.14 2.73 8.70
N ARG A 1019 -75.17 2.59 7.87
CA ARG A 1019 -75.96 1.37 7.77
C ARG A 1019 -75.15 0.21 7.22
N GLU A 1020 -74.50 0.42 6.09
CA GLU A 1020 -73.75 -0.61 5.42
C GLU A 1020 -72.50 -0.91 6.22
N GLU A 1021 -71.60 0.04 6.43
CA GLU A 1021 -70.26 -0.11 7.00
C GLU A 1021 -70.19 -0.42 8.50
N LEU A 1022 -71.15 0.05 9.30
CA LEU A 1022 -71.13 -0.18 10.75
C LEU A 1022 -72.23 -1.13 11.19
N LEU A 1023 -73.50 -0.80 10.89
CA LEU A 1023 -74.60 -1.59 11.44
C LEU A 1023 -74.71 -2.98 10.82
N ALA A 1024 -74.45 -3.15 9.52
CA ALA A 1024 -74.51 -4.47 8.91
C ALA A 1024 -73.46 -5.46 9.46
N LEU A 1025 -72.37 -4.99 10.08
CA LEU A 1025 -71.41 -5.85 10.79
C LEU A 1025 -72.04 -6.47 12.05
N VAL A 1026 -72.88 -5.70 12.74
CA VAL A 1026 -73.54 -6.13 13.97
C VAL A 1026 -74.68 -7.09 13.65
N ASN A 1027 -75.51 -6.76 12.65
CA ASN A 1027 -76.58 -7.63 12.18
C ASN A 1027 -76.85 -7.39 10.68
N PRO A 1028 -76.80 -8.42 9.82
CA PRO A 1028 -77.08 -8.26 8.40
C PRO A 1028 -78.47 -7.68 8.08
N ILE A 1029 -79.46 -7.81 8.97
CA ILE A 1029 -80.79 -7.20 8.79
C ILE A 1029 -80.70 -5.66 8.80
N PHE A 1030 -79.71 -5.08 9.47
CA PHE A 1030 -79.55 -3.64 9.50
C PHE A 1030 -79.24 -3.02 8.15
N SER A 1031 -78.68 -3.78 7.19
CA SER A 1031 -78.48 -3.28 5.82
C SER A 1031 -79.79 -2.89 5.11
N ASP A 1032 -80.93 -3.41 5.58
CA ASP A 1032 -82.24 -3.12 5.00
C ASP A 1032 -82.91 -1.87 5.59
N LEU A 1033 -82.29 -1.23 6.58
CA LEU A 1033 -82.91 -0.07 7.24
C LEU A 1033 -82.82 1.20 6.40
N THR A 1034 -83.84 2.03 6.55
CA THR A 1034 -83.85 3.46 6.23
C THR A 1034 -84.66 4.14 7.30
N VAL A 1035 -84.17 5.25 7.86
CA VAL A 1035 -84.89 5.89 8.96
C VAL A 1035 -85.91 6.89 8.42
N GLY A 1036 -87.07 6.95 9.08
CA GLY A 1036 -88.18 7.84 8.74
C GLY A 1036 -88.02 9.29 9.20
N GLY A 1037 -86.78 9.77 9.41
CA GLY A 1037 -86.46 11.15 9.79
C GLY A 1037 -85.91 11.36 11.22
N ASP A 1038 -86.04 10.38 12.12
CA ASP A 1038 -85.49 10.48 13.48
C ASP A 1038 -83.98 10.14 13.54
N LEU A 1039 -83.24 10.77 14.46
CA LEU A 1039 -81.84 10.41 14.77
C LEU A 1039 -81.81 9.18 15.70
N VAL A 1040 -80.83 8.29 15.51
CA VAL A 1040 -80.58 7.16 16.41
C VAL A 1040 -79.81 7.66 17.63
N ASP A 1041 -80.34 7.44 18.84
CA ASP A 1041 -79.63 7.78 20.07
C ASP A 1041 -78.59 6.68 20.39
N LEU A 1042 -77.34 7.08 20.59
CA LEU A 1042 -76.23 6.26 21.07
C LEU A 1042 -75.95 6.60 22.54
N SER A 1043 -75.76 5.57 23.37
CA SER A 1043 -75.27 5.71 24.74
C SER A 1043 -74.27 4.61 25.07
N ILE A 1044 -73.07 4.99 25.50
CA ILE A 1044 -72.01 4.07 25.95
C ILE A 1044 -71.70 4.36 27.42
N PRO A 1045 -72.43 3.74 28.36
CA PRO A 1045 -72.22 3.94 29.80
C PRO A 1045 -70.92 3.37 30.35
N ALA A 1046 -70.30 2.42 29.66
CA ALA A 1046 -69.01 1.85 30.06
C ALA A 1046 -68.23 1.49 28.81
N LEU A 1047 -66.96 1.94 28.75
CA LEU A 1047 -66.03 1.60 27.68
C LEU A 1047 -64.63 1.50 28.25
N SER A 1048 -63.91 0.48 27.81
CA SER A 1048 -62.52 0.18 28.11
C SER A 1048 -61.89 -0.32 26.81
N MET A 1049 -61.20 0.56 26.09
CA MET A 1049 -60.68 0.32 24.75
C MET A 1049 -59.14 0.28 24.76
N PRO A 1050 -58.51 -0.78 24.24
CA PRO A 1050 -57.06 -0.85 24.09
C PRO A 1050 -56.57 0.17 23.05
N VAL A 1051 -55.50 0.89 23.34
CA VAL A 1051 -54.87 1.86 22.43
C VAL A 1051 -53.84 1.18 21.52
N ASP A 1052 -53.37 0.01 21.93
CA ASP A 1052 -52.37 -0.79 21.22
C ASP A 1052 -52.98 -1.81 20.24
N SER A 1053 -54.26 -1.66 19.92
CA SER A 1053 -55.02 -2.56 19.04
C SER A 1053 -55.11 -4.01 19.52
N ASP A 1054 -54.80 -4.30 20.79
CA ASP A 1054 -55.05 -5.63 21.37
C ASP A 1054 -56.53 -5.76 21.76
N TRP A 1055 -57.37 -6.03 20.76
CA TRP A 1055 -58.82 -6.10 20.89
C TRP A 1055 -59.31 -7.11 21.93
N SER A 1056 -58.49 -8.07 22.37
CA SER A 1056 -58.81 -8.98 23.47
C SER A 1056 -59.06 -8.27 24.81
N ARG A 1057 -58.63 -7.01 24.94
CA ARG A 1057 -58.82 -6.18 26.14
C ARG A 1057 -60.03 -5.25 26.04
N LEU A 1058 -60.74 -5.25 24.90
CA LEU A 1058 -61.91 -4.40 24.68
C LEU A 1058 -63.08 -4.87 25.56
N ASN A 1059 -63.56 -3.95 26.39
CA ASN A 1059 -64.73 -4.17 27.25
C ASN A 1059 -65.67 -2.96 27.16
N GLY A 1060 -66.98 -3.20 27.22
CA GLY A 1060 -67.93 -2.09 27.22
C GLY A 1060 -69.39 -2.49 27.05
N LEU A 1061 -70.25 -1.50 27.19
CA LEU A 1061 -71.70 -1.61 27.05
C LEU A 1061 -72.16 -0.49 26.13
N VAL A 1062 -72.72 -0.83 24.99
CA VAL A 1062 -73.24 0.12 24.00
C VAL A 1062 -74.74 -0.07 23.87
N LYS A 1063 -75.49 1.04 23.86
CA LYS A 1063 -76.94 1.07 23.70
C LYS A 1063 -77.31 1.94 22.52
N PHE A 1064 -78.07 1.38 21.59
CA PHE A 1064 -78.70 2.12 20.51
C PHE A 1064 -80.21 2.13 20.71
N LYS A 1065 -80.82 3.30 20.58
CA LYS A 1065 -82.28 3.43 20.55
C LYS A 1065 -82.70 3.91 19.18
N PHE A 1066 -83.32 3.01 18.43
CA PHE A 1066 -83.87 3.28 17.12
C PHE A 1066 -85.30 3.82 17.27
N GLY A 1067 -85.64 4.85 16.48
CA GLY A 1067 -87.01 5.37 16.37
C GLY A 1067 -87.90 4.49 15.48
N GLU A 1068 -88.89 5.10 14.82
CA GLU A 1068 -89.59 4.43 13.74
C GLU A 1068 -88.67 4.28 12.52
N VAL A 1069 -88.56 3.07 11.98
CA VAL A 1069 -87.70 2.75 10.83
C VAL A 1069 -88.53 2.26 9.66
N GLN A 1070 -87.98 2.34 8.45
CA GLN A 1070 -88.49 1.69 7.26
C GLN A 1070 -87.50 0.65 6.77
N PHE A 1071 -88.01 -0.53 6.47
CA PHE A 1071 -87.22 -1.61 5.90
C PHE A 1071 -87.39 -1.62 4.38
N GLN A 1072 -86.29 -1.80 3.64
CA GLN A 1072 -86.27 -1.93 2.19
C GLN A 1072 -86.40 -3.38 1.76
N THR A 1073 -87.03 -3.61 0.60
CA THR A 1073 -87.21 -4.95 0.03
C THR A 1073 -85.97 -5.50 -0.69
N LYS A 1074 -84.77 -4.92 -0.58
CA LYS A 1074 -83.64 -5.35 -1.42
C LYS A 1074 -82.66 -6.32 -0.78
N GLY A 1075 -82.49 -6.34 0.55
CA GLY A 1075 -81.51 -7.21 1.19
C GLY A 1075 -82.10 -8.41 1.91
N VAL A 1076 -81.48 -8.73 3.05
CA VAL A 1076 -81.56 -10.03 3.73
C VAL A 1076 -82.97 -10.33 4.21
N LEU A 1077 -83.63 -9.35 4.85
CA LEU A 1077 -84.98 -9.49 5.38
C LEU A 1077 -86.00 -9.79 4.27
N ASN A 1078 -85.83 -9.22 3.08
CA ASN A 1078 -86.75 -9.50 1.98
C ASN A 1078 -86.64 -10.93 1.45
N ARG A 1079 -85.44 -11.52 1.45
CA ARG A 1079 -85.30 -12.94 1.08
C ARG A 1079 -86.20 -13.80 1.97
N PHE A 1080 -86.27 -13.48 3.27
CA PHE A 1080 -87.16 -14.15 4.21
C PHE A 1080 -88.64 -13.78 4.02
N LEU A 1081 -88.97 -12.51 3.82
CA LEU A 1081 -90.35 -12.10 3.56
C LEU A 1081 -90.91 -12.71 2.27
N LYS A 1082 -90.07 -12.95 1.25
CA LYS A 1082 -90.42 -13.71 0.04
C LYS A 1082 -90.73 -15.18 0.34
N LEU A 1083 -90.01 -15.83 1.26
CA LEU A 1083 -90.36 -17.19 1.72
C LEU A 1083 -91.77 -17.24 2.32
N THR A 1084 -92.21 -16.12 2.92
CA THR A 1084 -93.58 -16.02 3.47
C THR A 1084 -94.64 -15.71 2.40
N GLY A 1085 -94.29 -15.61 1.12
CA GLY A 1085 -95.24 -15.36 0.03
C GLY A 1085 -95.80 -13.94 -0.01
N THR A 1086 -95.21 -12.99 0.71
CA THR A 1086 -95.69 -11.60 0.76
C THR A 1086 -94.97 -10.75 -0.28
N SER A 1087 -95.63 -10.39 -1.38
CA SER A 1087 -95.19 -9.30 -2.24
C SER A 1087 -95.52 -7.97 -1.56
N GLN A 1088 -94.58 -7.41 -0.80
CA GLN A 1088 -94.78 -6.10 -0.16
C GLN A 1088 -94.29 -4.96 -1.05
N ALA A 1089 -94.76 -3.74 -0.74
CA ALA A 1089 -94.23 -2.50 -1.30
C ALA A 1089 -92.72 -2.37 -1.02
N ASP A 1090 -92.01 -1.59 -1.84
CA ASP A 1090 -90.54 -1.44 -1.77
C ASP A 1090 -90.00 -1.00 -0.41
N ARG A 1091 -90.86 -0.38 0.42
CA ARG A 1091 -90.59 0.01 1.80
C ARG A 1091 -91.78 -0.32 2.69
N PHE A 1092 -91.51 -0.79 3.91
CA PHE A 1092 -92.54 -1.02 4.93
C PHE A 1092 -92.08 -0.54 6.31
N PRO A 1093 -93.00 0.03 7.12
CA PRO A 1093 -92.66 0.58 8.42
C PRO A 1093 -92.40 -0.53 9.43
N GLY A 1094 -91.53 -0.24 10.39
CA GLY A 1094 -91.26 -1.09 11.53
C GLY A 1094 -90.60 -0.33 12.68
N THR A 1095 -90.35 -1.05 13.77
CA THR A 1095 -89.60 -0.55 14.93
C THR A 1095 -88.56 -1.58 15.34
N ILE A 1096 -87.51 -1.10 15.99
CA ILE A 1096 -86.44 -1.94 16.55
C ILE A 1096 -86.38 -1.61 18.03
N GLU A 1097 -86.45 -2.63 18.88
CA GLU A 1097 -86.25 -2.41 20.30
C GLU A 1097 -84.82 -1.91 20.59
N PRO A 1098 -84.58 -1.21 21.70
CA PRO A 1098 -83.25 -0.72 22.03
C PRO A 1098 -82.21 -1.85 22.01
N LEU A 1099 -81.24 -1.73 21.11
CA LEU A 1099 -80.16 -2.69 20.99
C LEU A 1099 -79.16 -2.45 22.11
N THR A 1100 -78.92 -3.47 22.92
CA THR A 1100 -77.86 -3.47 23.94
C THR A 1100 -76.76 -4.44 23.54
N ILE A 1101 -75.57 -3.91 23.29
CA ILE A 1101 -74.38 -4.67 22.90
C ILE A 1101 -73.45 -4.72 24.10
N ASN A 1102 -73.06 -5.93 24.49
CA ASN A 1102 -72.03 -6.17 25.49
C ASN A 1102 -70.73 -6.53 24.77
N MET A 1103 -69.62 -5.99 25.25
CA MET A 1103 -68.28 -6.32 24.80
C MET A 1103 -67.51 -6.81 26.01
N VAL A 1104 -67.06 -8.07 25.97
CA VAL A 1104 -66.29 -8.69 27.04
C VAL A 1104 -65.08 -9.37 26.43
N ASP A 1105 -63.90 -8.92 26.79
CA ASP A 1105 -62.61 -9.44 26.31
C ASP A 1105 -62.52 -9.55 24.77
N GLY A 1106 -62.95 -8.50 24.06
CA GLY A 1106 -62.96 -8.46 22.60
C GLY A 1106 -64.11 -9.22 21.94
N ILE A 1107 -65.00 -9.83 22.72
CA ILE A 1107 -66.16 -10.55 22.20
C ILE A 1107 -67.39 -9.67 22.30
N VAL A 1108 -67.96 -9.33 21.15
CA VAL A 1108 -69.16 -8.50 21.00
C VAL A 1108 -70.37 -9.41 20.94
N PHE A 1109 -71.37 -9.19 21.81
CA PHE A 1109 -72.62 -9.94 21.76
C PHE A 1109 -73.84 -9.11 22.14
N TYR A 1110 -74.99 -9.49 21.61
CA TYR A 1110 -76.30 -8.94 21.98
C TYR A 1110 -77.32 -10.06 22.00
N ASP A 1111 -78.27 -9.94 22.93
CA ASP A 1111 -79.33 -10.92 23.16
C ASP A 1111 -80.70 -10.31 22.86
N ASP A 1112 -81.59 -11.15 22.33
CA ASP A 1112 -83.01 -10.87 22.13
C ASP A 1112 -83.35 -9.53 21.45
N LEU A 1113 -82.56 -9.10 20.45
CA LEU A 1113 -82.88 -7.92 19.65
C LEU A 1113 -84.18 -8.16 18.85
N VAL A 1114 -85.23 -7.40 19.13
CA VAL A 1114 -86.53 -7.54 18.46
C VAL A 1114 -86.69 -6.54 17.32
N PHE A 1115 -86.95 -7.06 16.12
CA PHE A 1115 -87.39 -6.30 14.95
C PHE A 1115 -88.89 -6.52 14.73
N ASN A 1116 -89.65 -5.43 14.79
CA ASN A 1116 -91.09 -5.43 14.55
C ASN A 1116 -91.37 -4.86 13.16
N VAL A 1117 -91.92 -5.68 12.28
CA VAL A 1117 -91.94 -5.43 10.84
C VAL A 1117 -93.36 -5.47 10.28
N GLY A 1118 -93.72 -4.45 9.48
CA GLY A 1118 -94.96 -4.40 8.71
C GLY A 1118 -96.18 -4.13 9.59
N ARG A 1119 -96.40 -2.85 9.94
CA ARG A 1119 -97.51 -2.39 10.79
C ARG A 1119 -98.87 -2.84 10.22
N TYR A 1120 -99.67 -3.55 11.02
CA TYR A 1120 -101.02 -4.02 10.69
C TYR A 1120 -101.99 -3.67 11.83
N GLY A 1121 -102.81 -2.64 11.62
CA GLY A 1121 -103.65 -2.07 12.68
C GLY A 1121 -102.79 -1.41 13.78
N GLN A 1122 -102.98 -1.84 15.03
CA GLN A 1122 -102.19 -1.39 16.19
C GLN A 1122 -100.94 -2.26 16.46
N GLY A 1123 -100.78 -3.38 15.74
CA GLY A 1123 -99.67 -4.32 15.93
C GLY A 1123 -98.72 -4.40 14.73
N TYR A 1124 -97.75 -5.30 14.82
CA TYR A 1124 -96.82 -5.62 13.74
C TYR A 1124 -97.09 -7.02 13.19
N LYS A 1125 -96.92 -7.19 11.89
CA LYS A 1125 -97.21 -8.45 11.21
C LYS A 1125 -96.16 -9.53 11.51
N TYR A 1126 -94.90 -9.12 11.66
CA TYR A 1126 -93.79 -10.02 11.98
C TYR A 1126 -93.00 -9.45 13.17
N SER A 1127 -92.60 -10.33 14.08
CA SER A 1127 -91.66 -10.02 15.16
C SER A 1127 -90.49 -10.99 15.06
N ILE A 1128 -89.29 -10.48 14.82
CA ILE A 1128 -88.08 -11.26 14.57
C ILE A 1128 -87.13 -11.00 15.72
N THR A 1129 -86.68 -12.06 16.39
CA THR A 1129 -85.74 -11.94 17.51
C THR A 1129 -84.35 -12.33 17.04
N SER A 1130 -83.32 -11.54 17.34
CA SER A 1130 -81.96 -11.82 16.92
C SER A 1130 -80.96 -11.80 18.08
N THR A 1131 -80.01 -12.74 18.03
CA THR A 1131 -78.89 -12.84 18.96
C THR A 1131 -77.61 -12.87 18.14
N GLY A 1132 -76.59 -12.12 18.53
CA GLY A 1132 -75.31 -12.06 17.82
C GLY A 1132 -74.13 -12.27 18.73
N ARG A 1133 -73.08 -12.91 18.21
CA ARG A 1133 -71.77 -13.06 18.83
C ARG A 1133 -70.68 -12.92 17.76
N ILE A 1134 -69.74 -12.00 17.99
CA ILE A 1134 -68.65 -11.63 17.08
C ILE A 1134 -67.36 -11.59 17.90
N ASP A 1135 -66.32 -12.27 17.42
CA ASP A 1135 -64.98 -12.30 18.00
C ASP A 1135 -64.07 -11.32 17.26
N LEU A 1136 -63.57 -10.30 17.96
CA LEU A 1136 -62.64 -9.31 17.42
C LEU A 1136 -61.17 -9.63 17.72
N THR A 1137 -60.88 -10.71 18.45
CA THR A 1137 -59.53 -11.01 18.94
C THR A 1137 -58.61 -11.64 17.89
N GLY A 1138 -59.20 -12.21 16.83
CA GLY A 1138 -58.46 -12.73 15.70
C GLY A 1138 -57.84 -11.63 14.82
N LYS A 1139 -56.78 -11.96 14.08
CA LYS A 1139 -56.21 -11.07 13.04
C LYS A 1139 -57.26 -10.56 12.06
N VAL A 1140 -58.26 -11.40 11.80
CA VAL A 1140 -59.45 -11.05 11.03
C VAL A 1140 -60.66 -11.25 11.94
N PRO A 1141 -61.49 -10.21 12.17
CA PRO A 1141 -62.69 -10.35 12.99
C PRO A 1141 -63.65 -11.41 12.43
N MET A 1142 -64.22 -12.24 13.31
CA MET A 1142 -65.05 -13.39 12.94
C MET A 1142 -66.43 -13.27 13.57
N VAL A 1143 -67.47 -13.49 12.77
CA VAL A 1143 -68.81 -13.75 13.29
C VAL A 1143 -68.89 -15.21 13.68
N ASP A 1144 -68.85 -15.48 14.99
CA ASP A 1144 -69.13 -16.81 15.54
C ASP A 1144 -70.54 -17.24 15.13
N ARG A 1145 -71.52 -16.39 15.46
CA ARG A 1145 -72.93 -16.67 15.19
C ARG A 1145 -73.80 -15.42 15.31
N ILE A 1146 -74.48 -15.05 14.22
CA ILE A 1146 -75.66 -14.17 14.30
C ILE A 1146 -76.86 -15.02 13.93
N THR A 1147 -77.85 -15.09 14.82
CA THR A 1147 -79.08 -15.86 14.61
C THR A 1147 -80.26 -14.90 14.53
N ALA A 1148 -81.06 -14.98 13.47
CA ALA A 1148 -82.39 -14.37 13.41
C ALA A 1148 -83.45 -15.48 13.51
N LYS A 1149 -84.28 -15.42 14.54
CA LYS A 1149 -85.38 -16.35 14.80
C LYS A 1149 -86.68 -15.74 14.30
N PHE A 1150 -87.32 -16.45 13.40
CA PHE A 1150 -88.64 -16.13 12.87
C PHE A 1150 -89.66 -17.07 13.52
N PRO A 1151 -90.52 -16.58 14.43
CA PRO A 1151 -91.55 -17.41 15.06
C PRO A 1151 -92.51 -17.97 14.00
N ALA A 1152 -92.85 -19.26 14.08
CA ALA A 1152 -93.74 -19.90 13.10
C ALA A 1152 -95.14 -19.25 13.07
N GLU A 1153 -95.58 -18.68 14.21
CA GLU A 1153 -96.81 -17.88 14.30
C GLU A 1153 -96.81 -16.73 13.28
N SER A 1154 -95.66 -16.09 13.03
CA SER A 1154 -95.52 -15.01 12.05
C SER A 1154 -95.74 -15.49 10.61
N PHE A 1155 -95.55 -16.79 10.33
CA PHE A 1155 -95.81 -17.40 9.03
C PHE A 1155 -97.24 -17.93 8.88
N ALA A 1156 -97.92 -18.25 10.00
CA ALA A 1156 -99.27 -18.81 9.99
C ALA A 1156 -100.28 -17.91 9.27
N ASN A 1157 -100.06 -16.60 9.30
CA ASN A 1157 -100.89 -15.65 8.58
C ASN A 1157 -100.72 -15.71 7.06
N SER A 1158 -99.60 -16.22 6.55
CA SER A 1158 -99.31 -16.25 5.11
C SER A 1158 -99.39 -17.64 4.48
N VAL A 1159 -99.17 -18.70 5.27
CA VAL A 1159 -99.25 -20.10 4.79
C VAL A 1159 -100.55 -20.73 5.29
N LYS A 1160 -101.43 -21.10 4.36
CA LYS A 1160 -102.79 -21.58 4.68
C LYS A 1160 -102.77 -22.85 5.53
N GLU A 1161 -101.77 -23.70 5.33
CA GLU A 1161 -101.53 -24.97 6.01
C GLU A 1161 -101.13 -24.75 7.48
N LEU A 1162 -100.35 -23.71 7.77
CA LEU A 1162 -99.92 -23.37 9.14
C LEU A 1162 -101.08 -22.86 10.01
N ARG A 1163 -102.15 -22.30 9.42
CA ARG A 1163 -103.35 -21.86 10.17
C ARG A 1163 -104.10 -22.99 10.88
N GLN A 1164 -103.86 -24.24 10.47
CA GLN A 1164 -104.51 -25.41 11.06
C GLN A 1164 -103.74 -25.96 12.27
N VAL A 1165 -102.53 -25.44 12.53
CA VAL A 1165 -101.69 -25.86 13.65
C VAL A 1165 -102.13 -25.13 14.93
N PRO A 1166 -102.29 -25.83 16.07
CA PRO A 1166 -102.57 -25.19 17.35
C PRO A 1166 -101.54 -24.09 17.68
N PRO A 1167 -101.97 -22.90 18.14
CA PRO A 1167 -101.07 -21.80 18.50
C PRO A 1167 -99.99 -22.21 19.51
N SER A 1168 -100.29 -23.12 20.42
CA SER A 1168 -99.33 -23.66 21.40
C SER A 1168 -98.13 -24.35 20.74
N ILE A 1169 -98.30 -24.97 19.57
CA ILE A 1169 -97.23 -25.60 18.80
C ILE A 1169 -96.51 -24.56 17.93
N LEU A 1170 -97.26 -23.65 17.30
CA LEU A 1170 -96.68 -22.56 16.49
C LEU A 1170 -95.77 -21.65 17.31
N ASN A 1171 -96.08 -21.41 18.58
CA ASN A 1171 -95.27 -20.57 19.46
C ASN A 1171 -93.95 -21.24 19.88
N THR A 1172 -93.84 -22.56 19.73
CA THR A 1172 -92.59 -23.30 20.00
C THR A 1172 -91.72 -23.51 18.76
N LEU A 1173 -92.28 -23.32 17.56
CA LEU A 1173 -91.58 -23.48 16.29
C LEU A 1173 -90.97 -22.13 15.87
N SER A 1174 -89.69 -22.13 15.51
CA SER A 1174 -89.05 -20.98 14.87
C SER A 1174 -88.12 -21.45 13.76
N VAL A 1175 -88.12 -20.72 12.64
CA VAL A 1175 -87.10 -20.88 11.60
C VAL A 1175 -85.95 -19.97 11.98
N GLN A 1176 -84.73 -20.51 12.00
CA GLN A 1176 -83.54 -19.75 12.35
C GLN A 1176 -82.67 -19.53 11.13
N VAL A 1177 -82.11 -18.33 11.03
CA VAL A 1177 -81.12 -17.98 10.02
C VAL A 1177 -79.85 -17.66 10.74
N VAL A 1178 -78.81 -18.41 10.44
CA VAL A 1178 -77.51 -18.33 11.08
C VAL A 1178 -76.50 -17.77 10.09
N TRP A 1179 -75.89 -16.65 10.44
CA TRP A 1179 -74.73 -16.09 9.73
C TRP A 1179 -73.46 -16.35 10.52
N SER A 1180 -72.40 -16.74 9.81
CA SER A 1180 -71.07 -17.00 10.39
C SER A 1180 -69.96 -16.76 9.37
N GLY A 1181 -68.73 -16.51 9.84
CA GLY A 1181 -67.54 -16.32 9.01
C GLY A 1181 -66.81 -14.99 9.25
N PRO A 1182 -65.70 -14.75 8.54
CA PRO A 1182 -64.91 -13.52 8.69
C PRO A 1182 -65.71 -12.30 8.22
N LEU A 1183 -65.59 -11.19 8.95
CA LEU A 1183 -66.20 -9.90 8.57
C LEU A 1183 -65.41 -9.21 7.45
N LEU A 1184 -64.08 -9.34 7.50
CA LEU A 1184 -63.13 -8.68 6.59
C LEU A 1184 -62.21 -9.72 5.93
N ASP A 1185 -61.62 -9.39 4.79
CA ASP A 1185 -60.47 -10.10 4.24
C ASP A 1185 -59.15 -9.59 4.86
N GLU A 1186 -58.02 -10.15 4.43
CA GLU A 1186 -56.69 -9.73 4.91
C GLU A 1186 -56.34 -8.28 4.52
N GLN A 1187 -57.06 -7.69 3.56
CA GLN A 1187 -56.92 -6.31 3.12
C GLN A 1187 -57.95 -5.36 3.78
N GLY A 1188 -58.72 -5.84 4.76
CA GLY A 1188 -59.74 -5.03 5.44
C GLY A 1188 -61.01 -4.78 4.64
N ARG A 1189 -61.23 -5.47 3.51
CA ARG A 1189 -62.46 -5.38 2.71
C ARG A 1189 -63.49 -6.36 3.22
N ARG A 1190 -64.77 -6.00 3.13
CA ARG A 1190 -65.86 -6.82 3.66
C ARG A 1190 -66.06 -8.12 2.91
N LEU A 1191 -66.27 -9.21 3.66
CA LEU A 1191 -66.65 -10.50 3.13
C LEU A 1191 -68.13 -10.79 3.43
N PRO A 1192 -68.90 -11.35 2.46
CA PRO A 1192 -70.25 -11.80 2.73
C PRO A 1192 -70.23 -12.97 3.71
N LEU A 1193 -71.04 -12.89 4.77
CA LEU A 1193 -71.17 -13.95 5.76
C LEU A 1193 -71.83 -15.20 5.17
N LYS A 1194 -71.40 -16.38 5.61
CA LYS A 1194 -72.04 -17.65 5.25
C LYS A 1194 -73.40 -17.74 5.92
N GLU A 1195 -74.44 -17.84 5.11
CA GLU A 1195 -75.82 -17.96 5.54
C GLU A 1195 -76.24 -19.44 5.59
N LYS A 1196 -76.79 -19.88 6.72
CA LYS A 1196 -77.35 -21.22 6.92
C LYS A 1196 -78.74 -21.10 7.54
N ILE A 1197 -79.73 -21.74 6.91
CA ILE A 1197 -81.09 -21.83 7.47
C ILE A 1197 -81.14 -23.09 8.35
N GLU A 1198 -81.42 -22.92 9.64
CA GLU A 1198 -81.63 -24.00 10.60
C GLU A 1198 -83.12 -24.15 10.90
N LEU A 1199 -83.60 -25.36 10.69
CA LEU A 1199 -84.95 -25.75 11.03
C LEU A 1199 -84.99 -26.18 12.51
N PRO A 1200 -86.14 -25.98 13.20
CA PRO A 1200 -86.26 -26.38 14.59
C PRO A 1200 -85.98 -27.89 14.73
N ASP A 1201 -85.29 -28.28 15.80
CA ASP A 1201 -84.99 -29.69 16.05
C ASP A 1201 -86.29 -30.47 16.27
N LEU A 1202 -86.64 -31.28 15.28
CA LEU A 1202 -87.89 -32.02 15.23
C LEU A 1202 -87.86 -33.22 16.19
N GLY A 1203 -86.71 -33.58 16.77
CA GLY A 1203 -86.55 -34.75 17.64
C GLY A 1203 -87.47 -34.74 18.86
N ASP A 1204 -87.79 -33.56 19.41
CA ASP A 1204 -88.71 -33.44 20.55
C ASP A 1204 -90.19 -33.29 20.15
N ILE A 1205 -90.46 -32.85 18.92
CA ILE A 1205 -91.81 -32.61 18.39
C ILE A 1205 -92.38 -33.89 17.76
N LEU A 1206 -91.52 -34.78 17.24
CA LEU A 1206 -91.88 -36.06 16.61
C LEU A 1206 -92.37 -37.15 17.59
N LYS A 1207 -92.63 -36.80 18.86
CA LYS A 1207 -93.33 -37.69 19.80
C LYS A 1207 -94.84 -37.84 19.49
N ASP A 1208 -95.38 -37.08 18.51
CA ASP A 1208 -96.76 -37.21 18.00
C ASP A 1208 -96.80 -37.32 16.44
N PRO A 1209 -96.94 -38.53 15.86
CA PRO A 1209 -96.53 -38.82 14.48
C PRO A 1209 -97.53 -38.47 13.35
N GLU A 1210 -98.83 -38.28 13.60
CA GLU A 1210 -99.82 -38.19 12.49
C GLU A 1210 -100.12 -36.76 12.02
N GLY A 1211 -99.99 -35.75 12.88
CA GLY A 1211 -100.24 -34.34 12.51
C GLY A 1211 -98.99 -33.59 12.03
N VAL A 1212 -97.81 -33.97 12.53
CA VAL A 1212 -96.56 -33.22 12.35
C VAL A 1212 -95.88 -33.53 11.02
N GLY A 1213 -96.06 -34.75 10.45
CA GLY A 1213 -95.42 -35.14 9.19
C GLY A 1213 -95.87 -34.30 7.98
N ASN A 1214 -97.17 -33.98 7.87
CA ASN A 1214 -97.68 -33.13 6.78
C ASN A 1214 -97.28 -31.67 6.94
N LEU A 1215 -97.15 -31.20 8.19
CA LEU A 1215 -96.66 -29.87 8.51
C LEU A 1215 -95.21 -29.69 8.06
N ILE A 1216 -94.35 -30.65 8.45
CA ILE A 1216 -92.93 -30.66 8.09
C ILE A 1216 -92.79 -30.67 6.57
N LYS A 1217 -93.51 -31.57 5.88
CA LYS A 1217 -93.47 -31.64 4.43
C LYS A 1217 -93.90 -30.33 3.77
N GLY A 1218 -94.97 -29.69 4.26
CA GLY A 1218 -95.40 -28.38 3.75
C GLY A 1218 -94.36 -27.27 3.93
N ILE A 1219 -93.69 -27.22 5.08
CA ILE A 1219 -92.60 -26.25 5.33
C ILE A 1219 -91.40 -26.55 4.42
N PHE A 1220 -90.99 -27.82 4.32
CA PHE A 1220 -89.90 -28.23 3.43
C PHE A 1220 -90.20 -27.94 1.96
N ASP A 1221 -91.40 -28.26 1.48
CA ASP A 1221 -91.82 -27.99 0.09
C ASP A 1221 -91.82 -26.48 -0.20
N ILE A 1222 -92.20 -25.63 0.75
CA ILE A 1222 -92.15 -24.16 0.61
C ILE A 1222 -90.71 -23.66 0.59
N ILE A 1223 -89.85 -24.18 1.45
CA ILE A 1223 -88.43 -23.78 1.50
C ILE A 1223 -87.73 -24.25 0.24
N GLU A 1224 -87.91 -25.49 -0.18
CA GLU A 1224 -87.28 -26.08 -1.37
C GLU A 1224 -87.77 -25.44 -2.67
N LYS A 1225 -89.04 -24.99 -2.73
CA LYS A 1225 -89.58 -24.26 -3.88
C LYS A 1225 -89.03 -22.83 -4.02
N ASN A 1226 -88.61 -22.21 -2.92
CA ASN A 1226 -88.17 -20.81 -2.90
C ASN A 1226 -86.65 -20.65 -2.64
N ARG A 1227 -85.94 -21.75 -2.44
CA ARG A 1227 -84.48 -21.83 -2.41
C ARG A 1227 -83.94 -21.90 -3.83
#